data_AF-A0A962L311-F1
#
_entry.id   AF-A0A962L311-F1
#
_cell.length_a   1.000
_cell.length_b   1.000
_cell.length_c   1.000
_cell.angle_alpha   90.00
_cell.angle_beta   90.00
_cell.angle_gamma   90.00
#
_symmetry.space_group_name_H-M   'P 1'
#
loop_
_entity.id
_entity.type
_entity.pdbx_description
1 polymer ?
#
loop_
_entity_poly.entity_id
_entity_poly.type
_entity_poly.pdbx_seq_one_letter_code
_entity_poly.pdbx_strand_id
1 'polypeptide(L)'
;MRPTSWTRYSQWDGSQKPELDADDILGAISEDLMEFGDLQQAMRYLMQRGMDSEDGNYIRGLRDMLRQLKDQRNQRLERYDMGSVMEDIKRQLEEILDMERSTINEWIDQEQSNDESRKFMDDLMKDLNSNLNKDFDEGDGGGMPQGDTAQPEDTGGDAGDGEGSFSDKVLGDIGKQNKEFIKNLPPDTAGRVRALQDYEFLNAEAQKKFLQLIEQLRKGMTQSFFKDVESMIKNMSDGDMERMKNMVKDLNEMLVKKIAGEDPGFEEFMQKYGDMFGDNPPQSLDELLEQMQQQMAATQSLFNSMSPEQQQQLMDMMSDRFGDPELNSELAKLAKELDFLNPQGKRYDFSGDQEIDLQAAMELMREMQQLDELEQQMQRAQYDGKVDSIDPDKVEELLGKEAAENLEEMKKLMEVLEKAGYVRKDGNKWELTPRGTRSLGQKALGEIYARLKKQNLGNHAVPEEGRFGERVEDSKPFEYGDPFHLHMPRTIRNALNREGPGAPVNLRTEDFEIYRSELITQTATVLMVDLSWSMALRGSFQSAKKVAMALHNLISSAYPRDSLYVLGFSAYAKEIKAHDLPYLQYDDYLLGTNMQHALILAEKLLAKHQQGTKQVIMITDGEPTAHLEDGRPVFAYPPTPATITRTLRAIKSCTQKGITINTFMLEQSYYLKAFVEQMTRINGGRVFYTEPHRLGEYILVDYVQNKKKRLGR
;
A
#
# COMPACT_ATOMS: atom_id res chain seq x y z
N MET A 1 -33.46 -2.61 -26.11
CA MET A 1 -32.73 -1.33 -26.00
C MET A 1 -32.18 -1.26 -24.59
N ARG A 2 -30.85 -1.31 -24.42
CA ARG A 2 -30.20 -1.05 -23.12
C ARG A 2 -30.14 0.47 -22.93
N PRO A 3 -30.41 1.01 -21.73
CA PRO A 3 -30.36 2.44 -21.49
C PRO A 3 -28.92 2.91 -21.66
N THR A 4 -28.71 3.85 -22.58
CA THR A 4 -27.47 4.63 -22.69
C THR A 4 -27.29 5.40 -21.38
N SER A 5 -26.14 5.24 -20.72
CA SER A 5 -25.76 6.02 -19.54
C SER A 5 -25.79 7.50 -19.90
N TRP A 6 -26.57 8.28 -19.16
CA TRP A 6 -26.58 9.74 -19.29
C TRP A 6 -25.42 10.29 -18.48
N THR A 7 -24.32 10.68 -19.13
CA THR A 7 -23.23 11.40 -18.47
C THR A 7 -23.69 12.82 -18.19
N ARG A 8 -23.76 13.20 -16.91
CA ARG A 8 -24.21 14.52 -16.46
C ARG A 8 -22.98 15.40 -16.26
N TYR A 9 -22.78 16.37 -17.15
CA TYR A 9 -21.71 17.36 -16.99
C TYR A 9 -22.16 18.45 -16.01
N SER A 10 -21.39 18.67 -14.94
CA SER A 10 -21.53 19.83 -14.05
C SER A 10 -20.44 20.86 -14.38
N GLN A 11 -20.68 22.13 -14.03
CA GLN A 11 -19.60 23.12 -14.06
C GLN A 11 -18.51 22.71 -13.07
N TRP A 12 -17.26 22.84 -13.50
CA TRP A 12 -16.09 22.61 -12.65
C TRP A 12 -16.06 23.65 -11.53
N ASP A 13 -16.28 23.22 -10.31
CA ASP A 13 -16.26 24.05 -9.10
C ASP A 13 -15.04 23.77 -8.21
N GLY A 14 -14.13 22.90 -8.69
CA GLY A 14 -12.93 22.49 -7.97
C GLY A 14 -13.17 21.44 -6.88
N SER A 15 -14.42 21.01 -6.67
CA SER A 15 -14.75 19.89 -5.78
C SER A 15 -14.81 18.54 -6.50
N GLN A 16 -14.86 18.53 -7.84
CA GLN A 16 -14.79 17.31 -8.64
C GLN A 16 -13.37 16.76 -8.60
N LYS A 17 -13.19 15.58 -8.01
CA LYS A 17 -11.96 14.80 -8.17
C LYS A 17 -12.04 14.03 -9.50
N PRO A 18 -11.04 14.12 -10.39
CA PRO A 18 -11.03 13.32 -11.61
C PRO A 18 -11.10 11.83 -11.24
N GLU A 19 -12.04 11.10 -11.83
CA GLU A 19 -12.15 9.65 -11.64
C GLU A 19 -10.94 8.97 -12.29
N LEU A 20 -10.43 7.91 -11.64
CA LEU A 20 -9.42 7.01 -12.19
C LEU A 20 -9.73 6.61 -13.64
N ASP A 21 -8.88 7.01 -14.59
CA ASP A 21 -9.02 6.61 -15.99
C ASP A 21 -8.40 5.23 -16.22
N ALA A 22 -9.18 4.35 -16.86
CA ALA A 22 -8.72 3.02 -17.24
C ALA A 22 -7.55 3.05 -18.23
N ASP A 23 -7.48 4.08 -19.07
CA ASP A 23 -6.35 4.25 -19.98
C ASP A 23 -5.07 4.59 -19.21
N ASP A 24 -5.11 5.46 -18.20
CA ASP A 24 -3.96 5.77 -17.33
C ASP A 24 -3.44 4.51 -16.63
N ILE A 25 -4.34 3.74 -16.00
CA ILE A 25 -3.97 2.48 -15.32
C ILE A 25 -3.32 1.50 -16.29
N LEU A 26 -3.92 1.30 -17.47
CA LEU A 26 -3.37 0.40 -18.49
C LEU A 26 -2.01 0.88 -19.00
N GLY A 27 -1.81 2.21 -19.06
CA GLY A 27 -0.53 2.83 -19.38
C GLY A 27 0.52 2.55 -18.33
N ALA A 28 0.18 2.73 -17.06
CA ALA A 28 1.08 2.53 -15.95
C ALA A 28 1.54 1.07 -15.86
N ILE A 29 0.66 0.09 -16.02
CA ILE A 29 1.04 -1.34 -15.98
C ILE A 29 1.66 -1.87 -17.28
N SER A 30 1.68 -1.07 -18.35
CA SER A 30 2.11 -1.49 -19.69
C SER A 30 3.53 -2.08 -19.69
N GLU A 31 4.46 -1.36 -19.04
CA GLU A 31 5.88 -1.75 -19.00
C GLU A 31 6.08 -3.03 -18.18
N ASP A 32 5.52 -3.10 -16.97
CA ASP A 32 5.60 -4.27 -16.10
C ASP A 32 4.93 -5.49 -16.73
N LEU A 33 3.79 -5.30 -17.41
CA LEU A 33 3.09 -6.38 -18.11
C LEU A 33 3.89 -6.88 -19.32
N MET A 34 4.57 -6.00 -20.05
CA MET A 34 5.51 -6.40 -21.09
C MET A 34 6.67 -7.18 -20.48
N GLU A 35 7.22 -6.72 -19.36
CA GLU A 35 8.37 -7.33 -18.70
C GLU A 35 8.08 -8.75 -18.19
N PHE A 36 7.07 -8.89 -17.33
CA PHE A 36 6.78 -10.14 -16.64
C PHE A 36 5.83 -11.07 -17.42
N GLY A 37 5.00 -10.50 -18.31
CA GLY A 37 3.95 -11.26 -18.98
C GLY A 37 2.89 -11.79 -18.00
N ASP A 38 2.68 -11.13 -16.86
CA ASP A 38 1.64 -11.47 -15.89
C ASP A 38 0.97 -10.19 -15.39
N LEU A 39 -0.36 -10.11 -15.59
CA LEU A 39 -1.17 -8.97 -15.20
C LEU A 39 -1.25 -8.80 -13.68
N GLN A 40 -1.36 -9.89 -12.92
CA GLN A 40 -1.43 -9.81 -11.46
C GLN A 40 -0.11 -9.29 -10.89
N GLN A 41 1.01 -9.75 -11.45
CA GLN A 41 2.33 -9.27 -11.06
C GLN A 41 2.51 -7.79 -11.40
N ALA A 42 2.13 -7.37 -12.61
CA ALA A 42 2.19 -5.97 -13.03
C ALA A 42 1.34 -5.06 -12.13
N MET A 43 0.12 -5.49 -11.79
CA MET A 43 -0.75 -4.79 -10.85
C MET A 43 -0.16 -4.71 -9.44
N ARG A 44 0.45 -5.79 -8.96
CA ARG A 44 1.16 -5.78 -7.66
C ARG A 44 2.29 -4.74 -7.65
N TYR A 45 3.10 -4.69 -8.70
CA TYR A 45 4.15 -3.68 -8.83
C TYR A 45 3.59 -2.26 -8.87
N LEU A 46 2.48 -2.04 -9.58
CA LEU A 46 1.80 -0.76 -9.62
C LEU A 46 1.35 -0.33 -8.22
N MET A 47 0.64 -1.19 -7.48
CA MET A 47 0.17 -0.89 -6.12
C MET A 47 1.34 -0.65 -5.16
N GLN A 48 2.48 -1.33 -5.35
CA GLN A 48 3.67 -1.07 -4.54
C GLN A 48 4.28 0.31 -4.80
N ARG A 49 4.42 0.69 -6.08
CA ARG A 49 5.17 1.89 -6.49
C ARG A 49 4.32 3.16 -6.62
N GLY A 50 2.99 3.03 -6.68
CA GLY A 50 2.08 4.12 -7.01
C GLY A 50 2.00 4.40 -8.51
N MET A 51 1.21 5.41 -8.88
CA MET A 51 1.09 5.85 -10.27
C MET A 51 0.84 7.35 -10.39
N ASP A 52 1.42 7.95 -11.42
CA ASP A 52 1.04 9.28 -11.88
C ASP A 52 -0.22 9.18 -12.76
N SER A 53 -1.16 10.10 -12.58
CA SER A 53 -2.28 10.33 -13.48
C SER A 53 -1.96 11.45 -14.46
N GLU A 54 -2.56 11.41 -15.66
CA GLU A 54 -2.35 12.43 -16.70
C GLU A 54 -2.72 13.86 -16.23
N ASP A 55 -3.60 13.98 -15.24
CA ASP A 55 -4.01 15.26 -14.63
C ASP A 55 -2.96 15.85 -13.67
N GLY A 56 -1.81 15.19 -13.49
CA GLY A 56 -0.72 15.64 -12.63
C GLY A 56 -0.88 15.26 -11.15
N ASN A 57 -1.89 14.46 -10.83
CA ASN A 57 -2.06 13.85 -9.51
C ASN A 57 -1.19 12.59 -9.38
N TYR A 58 -0.66 12.34 -8.18
CA TYR A 58 0.11 11.14 -7.87
C TYR A 58 -0.65 10.28 -6.86
N ILE A 59 -1.02 9.07 -7.27
CA ILE A 59 -1.62 8.06 -6.40
C ILE A 59 -0.48 7.36 -5.67
N ARG A 60 -0.38 7.59 -4.37
CA ARG A 60 0.69 7.04 -3.53
C ARG A 60 0.60 5.52 -3.46
N GLY A 61 1.74 4.86 -3.63
CA GLY A 61 1.83 3.41 -3.50
C GLY A 61 1.93 2.95 -2.05
N LEU A 62 1.84 1.64 -1.85
CA LEU A 62 2.11 1.02 -0.55
C LEU A 62 3.53 1.36 -0.03
N ARG A 63 4.52 1.56 -0.91
CA ARG A 63 5.88 1.95 -0.47
C ARG A 63 5.92 3.35 0.13
N ASP A 64 5.17 4.28 -0.44
CA ASP A 64 5.12 5.66 0.06
C ASP A 64 4.38 5.72 1.39
N MET A 65 3.26 5.01 1.51
CA MET A 65 2.53 4.90 2.78
C MET A 65 3.36 4.21 3.87
N LEU A 66 4.08 3.12 3.55
CA LEU A 66 5.02 2.50 4.49
C LEU A 66 6.13 3.47 4.92
N ARG A 67 6.62 4.30 4.01
CA ARG A 67 7.61 5.33 4.33
C ARG A 67 7.01 6.36 5.28
N GLN A 68 5.81 6.85 4.99
CA GLN A 68 5.09 7.81 5.83
C GLN A 68 4.82 7.24 7.23
N LEU A 69 4.43 5.96 7.36
CA LEU A 69 4.28 5.28 8.65
C LEU A 69 5.59 5.23 9.44
N LYS A 70 6.68 4.86 8.77
CA LYS A 70 8.01 4.82 9.41
C LYS A 70 8.46 6.20 9.86
N ASP A 71 8.23 7.22 9.05
CA ASP A 71 8.57 8.60 9.39
C ASP A 71 7.74 9.08 10.58
N GLN A 72 6.44 8.79 10.62
CA GLN A 72 5.58 9.09 11.77
C GLN A 72 5.98 8.36 13.05
N ARG A 73 6.37 7.08 12.95
CA ARG A 73 6.88 6.31 14.08
C ARG A 73 8.17 6.92 14.62
N ASN A 74 9.12 7.20 13.74
CA ASN A 74 10.40 7.78 14.13
C ASN A 74 10.23 9.17 14.76
N GLN A 75 9.34 10.01 14.20
CA GLN A 75 9.01 11.31 14.80
C GLN A 75 8.49 11.20 16.23
N ARG A 76 7.66 10.19 16.54
CA ARG A 76 7.19 9.94 17.91
C ARG A 76 8.33 9.50 18.84
N LEU A 77 9.17 8.57 18.38
CA LEU A 77 10.33 8.09 19.15
C LEU A 77 11.36 9.20 19.44
N GLU A 78 11.56 10.11 18.49
CA GLU A 78 12.49 11.24 18.61
C GLU A 78 11.92 12.42 19.40
N ARG A 79 10.61 12.45 19.65
CA ARG A 79 9.94 13.57 20.31
C ARG A 79 9.79 13.36 21.81
N TYR A 80 9.39 12.17 22.24
CA TYR A 80 9.01 11.91 23.63
C TYR A 80 10.11 11.20 24.42
N ASP A 81 10.22 11.52 25.70
CA ASP A 81 11.08 10.83 26.66
C ASP A 81 10.25 9.96 27.60
N MET A 82 10.36 8.63 27.49
CA MET A 82 9.66 7.70 28.39
C MET A 82 10.27 7.65 29.79
N GLY A 83 11.52 8.10 29.97
CA GLY A 83 12.16 8.18 31.27
C GLY A 83 11.47 9.19 32.20
N SER A 84 10.90 10.24 31.62
CA SER A 84 10.22 11.32 32.33
C SER A 84 8.96 10.90 33.11
N VAL A 85 8.31 9.78 32.75
CA VAL A 85 7.05 9.32 33.40
C VAL A 85 7.24 9.09 34.90
N MET A 86 8.31 8.40 35.28
CA MET A 86 8.61 8.13 36.70
C MET A 86 9.19 9.37 37.39
N GLU A 87 9.88 10.23 36.65
CA GLU A 87 10.39 11.49 37.19
C GLU A 87 9.27 12.46 37.51
N ASP A 88 8.21 12.51 36.70
CA ASP A 88 7.02 13.32 36.95
C ASP A 88 6.31 12.89 38.24
N ILE A 89 6.06 11.59 38.41
CA ILE A 89 5.46 11.04 39.64
C ILE A 89 6.31 11.40 40.86
N LYS A 90 7.63 11.24 40.76
CA LYS A 90 8.57 11.58 41.84
C LYS A 90 8.53 13.07 42.18
N ARG A 91 8.51 13.94 41.16
CA ARG A 91 8.46 15.39 41.30
C ARG A 91 7.16 15.84 41.97
N GLN A 92 6.01 15.31 41.54
CA GLN A 92 4.73 15.59 42.18
C GLN A 92 4.71 15.17 43.66
N LEU A 93 5.28 14.00 43.98
CA LEU A 93 5.42 13.55 45.37
C LEU A 93 6.34 14.43 46.21
N GLU A 94 7.47 14.87 45.65
CA GLU A 94 8.38 15.79 46.34
C GLU A 94 7.70 17.14 46.60
N GLU A 95 6.93 17.66 45.67
CA GLU A 95 6.12 18.88 45.86
C GLU A 95 5.10 18.71 47.00
N ILE A 96 4.38 17.57 47.01
CA ILE A 96 3.43 17.22 48.09
C ILE A 96 4.14 17.19 49.45
N LEU A 97 5.27 16.51 49.52
CA LEU A 97 6.05 16.37 50.75
C LEU A 97 6.65 17.70 51.20
N ASP A 98 7.06 18.57 50.29
CA ASP A 98 7.64 19.87 50.63
C ASP A 98 6.60 20.84 51.18
N MET A 99 5.37 20.84 50.65
CA MET A 99 4.25 21.59 51.24
C MET A 99 3.89 21.08 52.63
N GLU A 100 3.88 19.77 52.83
CA GLU A 100 3.61 19.18 54.15
C GLU A 100 4.74 19.52 55.14
N ARG A 101 6.00 19.46 54.71
CA ARG A 101 7.16 19.86 55.53
C ARG A 101 7.15 21.33 55.88
N SER A 102 6.80 22.22 54.97
CA SER A 102 6.71 23.66 55.26
C SER A 102 5.63 23.91 56.30
N THR A 103 4.45 23.31 56.14
CA THR A 103 3.36 23.40 57.12
C THR A 103 3.78 22.83 58.47
N ILE A 104 4.39 21.64 58.55
CA ILE A 104 4.88 21.06 59.81
C ILE A 104 5.92 21.96 60.48
N ASN A 105 6.86 22.54 59.73
CA ASN A 105 7.89 23.41 60.30
C ASN A 105 7.32 24.75 60.78
N GLU A 106 6.43 25.38 60.01
CA GLU A 106 5.70 26.59 60.44
C GLU A 106 4.91 26.33 61.73
N TRP A 107 4.28 25.15 61.82
CA TRP A 107 3.49 24.72 62.97
C TRP A 107 4.36 24.49 64.21
N ILE A 108 5.52 23.83 64.07
CA ILE A 108 6.50 23.59 65.15
C ILE A 108 7.18 24.91 65.59
N ASP A 109 7.45 25.82 64.67
CA ASP A 109 8.09 27.11 64.97
C ASP A 109 7.12 28.08 65.68
N GLN A 110 5.82 28.04 65.35
CA GLN A 110 4.77 28.78 66.07
C GLN A 110 4.50 28.29 67.50
N GLU A 111 4.91 27.07 67.86
CA GLU A 111 4.89 26.55 69.23
C GLU A 111 5.91 27.28 70.14
N GLN A 112 6.91 27.98 69.56
CA GLN A 112 7.95 28.70 70.30
C GLN A 112 7.62 30.20 70.54
N SER A 113 6.59 30.76 69.90
CA SER A 113 6.17 32.17 70.03
C SER A 113 4.76 32.31 70.63
N ASN A 114 4.71 32.36 71.96
CA ASN A 114 3.54 32.27 72.87
C ASN A 114 2.28 33.15 72.62
N ASP A 115 2.16 33.97 71.58
CA ASP A 115 1.02 34.91 71.43
C ASP A 115 0.28 34.86 70.08
N GLU A 116 0.83 34.26 69.01
CA GLU A 116 0.15 34.14 67.70
C GLU A 116 -0.55 32.80 67.49
N SER A 117 -0.14 31.75 68.22
CA SER A 117 -0.63 30.37 68.08
C SER A 117 -2.14 30.24 68.40
N ARG A 118 -2.69 31.11 69.27
CA ARG A 118 -4.12 31.12 69.61
C ARG A 118 -5.04 31.56 68.47
N LYS A 119 -4.62 32.51 67.63
CA LYS A 119 -5.42 33.01 66.50
C LYS A 119 -5.45 32.03 65.34
N PHE A 120 -4.31 31.38 65.09
CA PHE A 120 -4.19 30.38 64.04
C PHE A 120 -4.97 29.10 64.38
N MET A 121 -4.96 28.67 65.66
CA MET A 121 -5.75 27.52 66.14
C MET A 121 -7.27 27.73 66.00
N ASP A 122 -7.75 28.96 66.20
CA ASP A 122 -9.17 29.32 66.05
C ASP A 122 -9.61 29.27 64.57
N ASP A 123 -8.71 29.65 63.64
CA ASP A 123 -8.95 29.55 62.19
C ASP A 123 -8.83 28.10 61.67
N LEU A 124 -7.87 27.31 62.18
CA LEU A 124 -7.68 25.90 61.81
C LEU A 124 -8.84 25.02 62.29
N MET A 125 -9.30 25.19 63.54
CA MET A 125 -10.48 24.50 64.07
C MET A 125 -11.75 24.88 63.31
N LYS A 126 -11.83 26.13 62.82
CA LYS A 126 -12.90 26.56 61.91
C LYS A 126 -12.83 25.85 60.56
N ASP A 127 -11.66 25.71 59.97
CA ASP A 127 -11.50 25.08 58.66
C ASP A 127 -11.76 23.57 58.72
N LEU A 128 -11.24 22.87 59.74
CA LEU A 128 -11.53 21.46 60.02
C LEU A 128 -13.02 21.21 60.26
N ASN A 129 -13.68 22.04 61.07
CA ASN A 129 -15.11 21.88 61.38
C ASN A 129 -16.02 22.31 60.21
N SER A 130 -15.55 23.20 59.33
CA SER A 130 -16.26 23.57 58.10
C SER A 130 -16.21 22.48 57.02
N ASN A 131 -15.16 21.65 57.02
CA ASN A 131 -15.01 20.54 56.10
C ASN A 131 -15.77 19.28 56.57
N LEU A 132 -15.98 19.08 57.87
CA LEU A 132 -16.81 17.98 58.42
C LEU A 132 -18.32 18.18 58.21
N ASN A 133 -18.79 19.43 58.06
CA ASN A 133 -20.23 19.76 57.93
C ASN A 133 -20.72 19.92 56.47
N LYS A 134 -19.89 19.62 55.47
CA LYS A 134 -20.29 19.72 54.05
C LYS A 134 -20.78 18.41 53.43
N ASP A 135 -20.71 17.28 54.15
CA ASP A 135 -21.05 15.95 53.63
C ASP A 135 -22.44 15.40 54.06
N PHE A 136 -23.33 16.24 54.61
CA PHE A 136 -24.73 15.84 54.87
C PHE A 136 -25.73 16.95 54.55
N ASP A 137 -25.99 17.18 53.26
CA ASP A 137 -27.30 17.72 52.84
C ASP A 137 -27.59 17.33 51.39
N GLU A 138 -28.09 16.11 51.17
CA GLU A 138 -29.03 15.76 50.09
C GLU A 138 -29.46 14.27 50.24
N GLY A 139 -30.75 14.01 50.50
CA GLY A 139 -31.37 12.70 50.21
C GLY A 139 -32.21 12.03 51.31
N ASP A 140 -33.46 12.47 51.42
CA ASP A 140 -34.71 11.69 51.60
C ASP A 140 -34.87 10.61 52.71
N GLY A 141 -35.77 10.93 53.66
CA GLY A 141 -36.93 10.10 54.03
C GLY A 141 -36.77 8.65 54.52
N GLY A 142 -36.71 8.44 55.84
CA GLY A 142 -36.99 7.12 56.45
C GLY A 142 -36.85 7.10 57.96
N GLY A 143 -37.98 7.15 58.69
CA GLY A 143 -37.99 7.18 60.16
C GLY A 143 -37.82 5.81 60.83
N MET A 144 -37.34 5.82 62.09
CA MET A 144 -37.46 4.80 63.16
C MET A 144 -36.79 5.36 64.45
N PRO A 145 -37.04 4.82 65.67
CA PRO A 145 -37.72 5.56 66.74
C PRO A 145 -36.85 6.10 67.90
N GLN A 146 -37.51 6.95 68.69
CA GLN A 146 -37.07 7.63 69.92
C GLN A 146 -36.35 6.74 70.95
N GLY A 147 -35.25 7.29 71.50
CA GLY A 147 -34.62 6.89 72.75
C GLY A 147 -34.21 8.14 73.53
N ASP A 148 -34.92 8.38 74.64
CA ASP A 148 -34.76 9.33 75.74
C ASP A 148 -33.65 10.40 75.72
N THR A 149 -34.11 11.65 75.64
CA THR A 149 -33.41 12.86 76.07
C THR A 149 -33.26 12.91 77.60
N ALA A 150 -32.03 12.87 78.09
CA ALA A 150 -31.67 13.39 79.41
C ALA A 150 -31.04 14.79 79.23
N GLN A 151 -31.71 15.82 79.73
CA GLN A 151 -31.14 17.17 79.91
C GLN A 151 -30.09 17.15 81.02
N PRO A 152 -28.96 17.86 80.90
CA PRO A 152 -28.24 18.35 82.06
C PRO A 152 -28.75 19.75 82.41
N GLU A 153 -29.18 19.88 83.66
CA GLU A 153 -29.46 21.15 84.32
C GLU A 153 -28.20 22.02 84.44
N ASP A 154 -28.47 23.32 84.39
CA ASP A 154 -27.57 24.42 84.71
C ASP A 154 -27.15 24.38 86.19
N THR A 155 -25.86 24.24 86.44
CA THR A 155 -25.25 24.71 87.70
C THR A 155 -23.91 25.36 87.38
N GLY A 156 -23.91 26.70 87.40
CA GLY A 156 -22.69 27.50 87.39
C GLY A 156 -21.80 27.24 88.61
N GLY A 157 -20.49 27.33 88.41
CA GLY A 157 -19.51 27.25 89.49
C GLY A 157 -18.05 27.20 89.02
N ASP A 158 -17.44 28.38 89.04
CA ASP A 158 -16.02 28.66 89.28
C ASP A 158 -15.00 28.52 88.14
N ALA A 159 -14.31 29.63 87.90
CA ALA A 159 -13.24 29.78 86.93
C ALA A 159 -11.94 29.22 87.51
N GLY A 160 -11.39 28.20 86.85
CA GLY A 160 -10.05 27.67 87.12
C GLY A 160 -9.23 27.62 85.84
N ASP A 161 -8.24 28.51 85.74
CA ASP A 161 -7.18 28.52 84.73
C ASP A 161 -6.50 27.12 84.63
N GLY A 162 -6.61 26.46 83.48
CA GLY A 162 -5.98 25.15 83.27
C GLY A 162 -6.11 24.49 81.90
N GLU A 163 -6.90 25.02 80.96
CA GLU A 163 -7.20 24.32 79.68
C GLU A 163 -6.26 24.63 78.50
N GLY A 164 -5.20 25.42 78.70
CA GLY A 164 -4.26 25.76 77.62
C GLY A 164 -3.06 24.82 77.43
N SER A 165 -2.87 23.78 78.26
CA SER A 165 -1.63 22.97 78.21
C SER A 165 -1.78 21.59 77.59
N PHE A 166 -2.99 21.03 77.49
CA PHE A 166 -3.18 19.66 77.01
C PHE A 166 -3.29 19.60 75.48
N SER A 167 -4.07 20.50 74.87
CA SER A 167 -4.19 20.65 73.41
C SER A 167 -2.84 20.95 72.76
N ASP A 168 -2.12 21.95 73.27
CA ASP A 168 -0.88 22.44 72.64
C ASP A 168 0.24 21.39 72.70
N LYS A 169 0.30 20.58 73.77
CA LYS A 169 1.24 19.46 73.89
C LYS A 169 0.89 18.29 72.98
N VAL A 170 -0.40 17.88 72.94
CA VAL A 170 -0.84 16.75 72.11
C VAL A 170 -0.64 17.07 70.63
N LEU A 171 -0.95 18.28 70.19
CA LEU A 171 -0.76 18.68 68.81
C LEU A 171 0.72 18.95 68.46
N GLY A 172 1.53 19.49 69.38
CA GLY A 172 3.00 19.59 69.22
C GLY A 172 3.69 18.23 69.13
N ASP A 173 3.16 17.23 69.83
CA ASP A 173 3.59 15.84 69.72
C ASP A 173 3.22 15.23 68.35
N ILE A 174 2.04 15.56 67.80
CA ILE A 174 1.61 15.17 66.43
C ILE A 174 2.53 15.78 65.37
N GLY A 175 2.85 17.08 65.44
CA GLY A 175 3.77 17.73 64.49
C GLY A 175 5.18 17.12 64.51
N LYS A 176 5.71 16.79 65.71
CA LYS A 176 7.01 16.10 65.85
C LYS A 176 6.98 14.66 65.33
N GLN A 177 5.88 13.95 65.56
CA GLN A 177 5.66 12.60 65.01
C GLN A 177 5.59 12.63 63.49
N ASN A 178 4.83 13.56 62.89
CA ASN A 178 4.73 13.73 61.44
C ASN A 178 6.08 14.13 60.82
N LYS A 179 6.86 14.97 61.49
CA LYS A 179 8.23 15.31 61.08
C LYS A 179 9.17 14.10 61.06
N GLU A 180 9.11 13.25 62.08
CA GLU A 180 9.89 12.01 62.12
C GLU A 180 9.40 10.97 61.11
N PHE A 181 8.09 10.90 60.86
CA PHE A 181 7.50 10.04 59.83
C PHE A 181 8.01 10.40 58.43
N ILE A 182 7.92 11.68 58.05
CA ILE A 182 8.37 12.16 56.72
C ILE A 182 9.88 11.98 56.51
N LYS A 183 10.70 12.08 57.57
CA LYS A 183 12.14 11.81 57.48
C LYS A 183 12.46 10.33 57.24
N ASN A 184 11.65 9.44 57.79
CA ASN A 184 11.85 7.99 57.72
C ASN A 184 11.09 7.33 56.55
N LEU A 185 10.62 8.13 55.58
CA LEU A 185 9.98 7.61 54.38
C LEU A 185 10.96 6.75 53.57
N PRO A 186 10.45 5.68 52.90
CA PRO A 186 11.26 4.87 52.00
C PRO A 186 11.98 5.70 50.92
N PRO A 187 13.17 5.26 50.47
CA PRO A 187 13.93 5.97 49.44
C PRO A 187 13.29 5.86 48.05
N ASP A 188 12.49 4.83 47.80
CA ASP A 188 11.81 4.56 46.55
C ASP A 188 10.42 5.22 46.45
N THR A 189 10.04 5.62 45.25
CA THR A 189 8.78 6.32 44.95
C THR A 189 7.55 5.51 45.37
N ALA A 190 7.57 4.20 45.14
CA ALA A 190 6.48 3.28 45.46
C ALA A 190 6.21 3.22 46.97
N GLY A 191 7.27 3.04 47.76
CA GLY A 191 7.22 3.01 49.22
C GLY A 191 6.76 4.34 49.83
N ARG A 192 7.13 5.48 49.22
CA ARG A 192 6.63 6.80 49.64
C ARG A 192 5.13 6.93 49.42
N VAL A 193 4.64 6.56 48.24
CA VAL A 193 3.20 6.58 47.94
C VAL A 193 2.43 5.71 48.93
N ARG A 194 2.93 4.48 49.20
CA ARG A 194 2.31 3.55 50.15
C ARG A 194 2.26 4.14 51.56
N ALA A 195 3.37 4.66 52.07
CA ALA A 195 3.41 5.24 53.40
C ALA A 195 2.47 6.45 53.54
N LEU A 196 2.31 7.25 52.49
CA LEU A 196 1.45 8.43 52.50
C LEU A 196 -0.06 8.13 52.37
N GLN A 197 -0.46 6.90 52.02
CA GLN A 197 -1.89 6.55 51.92
C GLN A 197 -2.60 6.55 53.27
N ASP A 198 -1.92 6.05 54.31
CA ASP A 198 -2.43 6.01 55.69
C ASP A 198 -1.97 7.23 56.51
N TYR A 199 -1.38 8.24 55.85
CA TYR A 199 -0.83 9.42 56.49
C TYR A 199 -1.87 10.53 56.62
N GLU A 200 -2.01 11.07 57.83
CA GLU A 200 -2.87 12.22 58.11
C GLU A 200 -2.12 13.54 57.84
N PHE A 201 -2.46 14.18 56.72
CA PHE A 201 -1.86 15.45 56.30
C PHE A 201 -2.32 16.62 57.15
N LEU A 202 -1.38 17.48 57.56
CA LEU A 202 -1.70 18.77 58.19
C LEU A 202 -2.05 19.83 57.13
N ASN A 203 -1.48 19.73 55.93
CA ASN A 203 -1.76 20.64 54.82
C ASN A 203 -2.88 20.10 53.92
N ALA A 204 -4.04 20.79 53.92
CA ALA A 204 -5.20 20.42 53.11
C ALA A 204 -4.93 20.48 51.59
N GLU A 205 -4.05 21.37 51.13
CA GLU A 205 -3.65 21.46 49.72
C GLU A 205 -2.72 20.30 49.33
N ALA A 206 -1.80 19.89 50.22
CA ALA A 206 -0.96 18.71 50.02
C ALA A 206 -1.80 17.43 49.96
N GLN A 207 -2.77 17.29 50.86
CA GLN A 207 -3.72 16.17 50.84
C GLN A 207 -4.49 16.11 49.52
N LYS A 208 -5.01 17.27 49.05
CA LYS A 208 -5.74 17.35 47.78
C LYS A 208 -4.87 16.95 46.59
N LYS A 209 -3.64 17.45 46.51
CA LYS A 209 -2.70 17.09 45.42
C LYS A 209 -2.30 15.62 45.49
N PHE A 210 -2.13 15.06 46.69
CA PHE A 210 -1.89 13.62 46.85
C PHE A 210 -3.07 12.77 46.37
N LEU A 211 -4.30 13.14 46.75
CA LEU A 211 -5.50 12.47 46.24
C LEU A 211 -5.61 12.56 44.71
N GLN A 212 -5.25 13.71 44.12
CA GLN A 212 -5.20 13.88 42.66
C GLN A 212 -4.15 12.99 41.99
N LEU A 213 -2.94 12.90 42.56
CA LEU A 213 -1.89 12.00 42.06
C LEU A 213 -2.35 10.53 42.14
N ILE A 214 -2.96 10.12 43.26
CA ILE A 214 -3.52 8.76 43.40
C ILE A 214 -4.62 8.52 42.38
N GLU A 215 -5.48 9.52 42.13
CA GLU A 215 -6.52 9.44 41.12
C GLU A 215 -5.95 9.35 39.69
N GLN A 216 -4.89 10.09 39.36
CA GLN A 216 -4.19 10.00 38.07
C GLN A 216 -3.55 8.62 37.87
N LEU A 217 -2.83 8.13 38.87
CA LEU A 217 -2.25 6.77 38.85
C LEU A 217 -3.34 5.71 38.71
N ARG A 218 -4.47 5.88 39.40
CA ARG A 218 -5.63 5.00 39.25
C ARG A 218 -6.20 5.10 37.84
N LYS A 219 -6.42 6.30 37.31
CA LYS A 219 -6.98 6.54 35.97
C LYS A 219 -6.11 5.95 34.86
N GLY A 220 -4.79 6.15 34.92
CA GLY A 220 -3.84 5.56 33.96
C GLY A 220 -3.88 4.03 33.96
N MET A 221 -4.18 3.41 35.10
CA MET A 221 -4.37 1.96 35.20
C MET A 221 -5.79 1.49 34.84
N THR A 222 -6.85 2.24 35.16
CA THR A 222 -8.24 1.82 34.93
C THR A 222 -8.73 2.07 33.52
N GLN A 223 -8.31 3.18 32.88
CA GLN A 223 -8.58 3.44 31.45
C GLN A 223 -7.90 2.40 30.54
N SER A 224 -6.90 1.68 31.05
CA SER A 224 -6.17 0.63 30.35
C SER A 224 -6.92 -0.70 30.26
N PHE A 225 -7.96 -0.94 31.07
CA PHE A 225 -8.69 -2.20 31.04
C PHE A 225 -10.13 -2.04 30.53
N PHE A 226 -10.87 -1.00 30.95
CA PHE A 226 -12.25 -0.78 30.48
C PHE A 226 -12.63 0.70 30.60
N LYS A 227 -12.98 1.34 29.46
CA LYS A 227 -13.30 2.77 29.34
C LYS A 227 -14.46 3.22 30.25
N ASP A 228 -15.34 2.30 30.65
CA ASP A 228 -16.60 2.60 31.34
C ASP A 228 -16.63 2.18 32.83
N VAL A 229 -15.54 1.62 33.36
CA VAL A 229 -15.40 1.22 34.78
C VAL A 229 -15.29 2.42 35.73
N GLU A 230 -15.12 3.64 35.19
CA GLU A 230 -15.09 4.90 35.95
C GLU A 230 -16.39 5.14 36.78
N SER A 231 -17.53 4.64 36.29
CA SER A 231 -18.82 4.72 36.98
C SER A 231 -18.98 3.66 38.08
N MET A 232 -18.29 2.52 37.95
CA MET A 232 -18.34 1.37 38.85
C MET A 232 -17.38 1.54 40.04
N ILE A 233 -16.18 2.09 39.79
CA ILE A 233 -15.16 2.32 40.83
C ILE A 233 -15.58 3.37 41.86
N LYS A 234 -16.45 4.32 41.48
CA LYS A 234 -16.93 5.35 42.41
C LYS A 234 -17.80 4.78 43.55
N ASN A 235 -18.35 3.57 43.42
CA ASN A 235 -19.30 2.96 44.37
C ASN A 235 -19.02 1.46 44.67
N MET A 236 -17.76 1.01 44.67
CA MET A 236 -17.45 -0.42 44.86
C MET A 236 -17.95 -0.95 46.21
N SER A 237 -18.75 -2.04 46.17
CA SER A 237 -19.06 -2.90 47.31
C SER A 237 -18.27 -4.21 47.22
N ASP A 238 -18.14 -4.97 48.32
CA ASP A 238 -17.46 -6.28 48.32
C ASP A 238 -18.04 -7.27 47.27
N GLY A 239 -19.30 -7.11 46.87
CA GLY A 239 -19.96 -7.94 45.86
C GLY A 239 -19.50 -7.71 44.42
N ASP A 240 -18.96 -6.53 44.10
CA ASP A 240 -18.52 -6.19 42.73
C ASP A 240 -17.15 -6.80 42.40
N MET A 241 -16.28 -6.92 43.41
CA MET A 241 -14.98 -7.60 43.31
C MET A 241 -15.12 -9.09 43.01
N GLU A 242 -16.03 -9.76 43.71
CA GLU A 242 -16.30 -11.19 43.52
C GLU A 242 -16.87 -11.46 42.12
N ARG A 243 -17.65 -10.52 41.58
CA ARG A 243 -18.14 -10.58 40.20
C ARG A 243 -17.03 -10.44 39.16
N MET A 244 -16.10 -9.51 39.35
CA MET A 244 -14.93 -9.33 38.47
C MET A 244 -14.02 -10.56 38.47
N LYS A 245 -13.79 -11.15 39.64
CA LYS A 245 -13.03 -12.40 39.80
C LYS A 245 -13.65 -13.56 39.04
N ASN A 246 -14.97 -13.74 39.18
CA ASN A 246 -15.70 -14.77 38.42
C ASN A 246 -15.63 -14.52 36.92
N MET A 247 -15.69 -13.26 36.47
CA MET A 247 -15.52 -12.91 35.05
C MET A 247 -14.14 -13.30 34.51
N VAL A 248 -13.06 -12.94 35.21
CA VAL A 248 -11.68 -13.28 34.78
C VAL A 248 -11.49 -14.81 34.75
N LYS A 249 -12.06 -15.52 35.71
CA LYS A 249 -12.03 -16.98 35.76
C LYS A 249 -12.80 -17.62 34.59
N ASP A 250 -14.02 -17.18 34.32
CA ASP A 250 -14.81 -17.66 33.18
C ASP A 250 -14.09 -17.34 31.86
N LEU A 251 -13.41 -16.18 31.76
CA LEU A 251 -12.58 -15.81 30.60
C LEU A 251 -11.38 -16.74 30.40
N ASN A 252 -10.65 -17.09 31.47
CA ASN A 252 -9.57 -18.09 31.41
C ASN A 252 -10.09 -19.45 30.93
N GLU A 253 -11.25 -19.89 31.44
CA GLU A 253 -11.87 -21.13 30.97
C GLU A 253 -12.25 -21.07 29.48
N MET A 254 -12.76 -19.95 28.98
CA MET A 254 -13.02 -19.74 27.55
C MET A 254 -11.74 -19.80 26.71
N LEU A 255 -10.66 -19.18 27.20
CA LEU A 255 -9.36 -19.17 26.53
C LEU A 255 -8.77 -20.57 26.40
N VAL A 256 -8.81 -21.35 27.49
CA VAL A 256 -8.36 -22.76 27.48
C VAL A 256 -9.17 -23.59 26.48
N LYS A 257 -10.50 -23.45 26.44
CA LYS A 257 -11.37 -24.12 25.46
C LYS A 257 -11.00 -23.73 24.03
N LYS A 258 -10.78 -22.44 23.78
CA LYS A 258 -10.35 -21.94 22.47
C LYS A 258 -9.00 -22.51 22.04
N ILE A 259 -8.02 -22.56 22.94
CA ILE A 259 -6.70 -23.17 22.69
C ILE A 259 -6.83 -24.67 22.40
N ALA A 260 -7.77 -25.35 23.05
CA ALA A 260 -8.08 -26.76 22.80
C ALA A 260 -8.87 -27.00 21.50
N GLY A 261 -9.31 -25.94 20.80
CA GLY A 261 -10.14 -26.02 19.59
C GLY A 261 -11.61 -26.38 19.88
N GLU A 262 -12.06 -26.19 21.12
CA GLU A 262 -13.44 -26.40 21.56
C GLU A 262 -14.25 -25.09 21.50
N ASP A 263 -15.59 -25.19 21.55
CA ASP A 263 -16.46 -24.01 21.61
C ASP A 263 -16.27 -23.28 22.95
N PRO A 264 -15.80 -22.02 22.94
CA PRO A 264 -15.52 -21.28 24.15
C PRO A 264 -16.77 -20.82 24.91
N GLY A 265 -17.96 -20.78 24.29
CA GLY A 265 -19.20 -20.36 24.98
C GLY A 265 -19.33 -18.84 25.17
N PHE A 266 -18.89 -18.05 24.18
CA PHE A 266 -18.89 -16.58 24.26
C PHE A 266 -20.27 -15.96 24.48
N GLU A 267 -21.33 -16.53 23.89
CA GLU A 267 -22.70 -16.04 24.09
C GLU A 267 -23.15 -16.15 25.56
N GLU A 268 -22.79 -17.25 26.25
CA GLU A 268 -23.09 -17.44 27.67
C GLU A 268 -22.29 -16.48 28.55
N PHE A 269 -21.03 -16.22 28.19
CA PHE A 269 -20.19 -15.23 28.86
C PHE A 269 -20.79 -13.82 28.75
N MET A 270 -21.21 -13.41 27.56
CA MET A 270 -21.86 -12.11 27.33
C MET A 270 -23.22 -12.01 28.01
N GLN A 271 -23.97 -13.11 28.18
CA GLN A 271 -25.20 -13.11 28.98
C GLN A 271 -24.95 -12.86 30.47
N LYS A 272 -23.83 -13.34 31.03
CA LYS A 272 -23.49 -13.18 32.45
C LYS A 272 -22.82 -11.85 32.77
N TYR A 273 -22.02 -11.34 31.83
CA TYR A 273 -21.06 -10.26 32.08
C TYR A 273 -21.13 -9.12 31.05
N GLY A 274 -22.02 -9.18 30.07
CA GLY A 274 -22.11 -8.20 28.98
C GLY A 274 -22.39 -6.77 29.44
N ASP A 275 -23.07 -6.61 30.58
CA ASP A 275 -23.32 -5.32 31.24
C ASP A 275 -22.04 -4.65 31.78
N MET A 276 -20.94 -5.39 31.93
CA MET A 276 -19.64 -4.84 32.34
C MET A 276 -18.84 -4.23 31.17
N PHE A 277 -19.26 -4.43 29.92
CA PHE A 277 -18.56 -3.94 28.73
C PHE A 277 -19.13 -2.63 28.14
N GLY A 278 -20.12 -2.02 28.81
CA GLY A 278 -20.62 -0.67 28.47
C GLY A 278 -21.33 -0.55 27.12
N ASP A 279 -21.19 0.62 26.48
CA ASP A 279 -21.92 0.99 25.25
C ASP A 279 -21.37 0.32 23.98
N ASN A 280 -20.17 -0.26 24.04
CA ASN A 280 -19.56 -0.96 22.91
C ASN A 280 -19.02 -2.34 23.31
N PRO A 281 -19.92 -3.29 23.62
CA PRO A 281 -19.53 -4.64 23.99
C PRO A 281 -18.91 -5.40 22.80
N PRO A 282 -17.91 -6.26 23.04
CA PRO A 282 -17.33 -7.09 21.98
C PRO A 282 -18.39 -8.01 21.37
N GLN A 283 -18.40 -8.13 20.05
CA GLN A 283 -19.36 -8.97 19.32
C GLN A 283 -18.89 -10.41 19.18
N SER A 284 -17.60 -10.67 19.41
CA SER A 284 -17.02 -12.01 19.35
C SER A 284 -15.88 -12.17 20.36
N LEU A 285 -15.57 -13.43 20.69
CA LEU A 285 -14.39 -13.74 21.49
C LEU A 285 -13.11 -13.27 20.78
N ASP A 286 -13.04 -13.34 19.45
CA ASP A 286 -11.89 -12.85 18.70
C ASP A 286 -11.67 -11.35 18.91
N GLU A 287 -12.73 -10.56 18.85
CA GLU A 287 -12.69 -9.11 19.09
C GLU A 287 -12.32 -8.77 20.54
N LEU A 288 -12.89 -9.49 21.52
CA LEU A 288 -12.52 -9.32 22.94
C LEU A 288 -11.03 -9.61 23.16
N LEU A 289 -10.53 -10.71 22.59
CA LEU A 289 -9.11 -11.05 22.71
C LEU A 289 -8.22 -10.04 22.00
N GLU A 290 -8.63 -9.52 20.85
CA GLU A 290 -7.89 -8.49 20.12
C GLU A 290 -7.74 -7.22 20.96
N GLN A 291 -8.83 -6.73 21.56
CA GLN A 291 -8.80 -5.56 22.44
C GLN A 291 -7.88 -5.78 23.67
N MET A 292 -8.00 -6.94 24.32
CA MET A 292 -7.15 -7.27 25.47
C MET A 292 -5.68 -7.44 25.09
N GLN A 293 -5.40 -8.04 23.93
CA GLN A 293 -4.04 -8.20 23.42
C GLN A 293 -3.41 -6.84 23.13
N GLN A 294 -4.13 -5.91 22.50
CA GLN A 294 -3.64 -4.54 22.26
C GLN A 294 -3.30 -3.84 23.59
N GLN A 295 -4.18 -3.91 24.59
CA GLN A 295 -3.94 -3.28 25.90
C GLN A 295 -2.73 -3.87 26.64
N MET A 296 -2.64 -5.21 26.70
CA MET A 296 -1.52 -5.87 27.39
C MET A 296 -0.20 -5.67 26.66
N ALA A 297 -0.23 -5.70 25.34
CA ALA A 297 0.96 -5.44 24.56
C ALA A 297 1.42 -4.00 24.81
N ALA A 298 0.53 -3.00 24.82
CA ALA A 298 0.91 -1.59 25.04
C ALA A 298 1.55 -1.42 26.43
N THR A 299 0.95 -2.04 27.45
CA THR A 299 1.47 -2.09 28.81
C THR A 299 2.85 -2.75 28.85
N GLN A 300 3.01 -3.93 28.25
CA GLN A 300 4.28 -4.66 28.23
C GLN A 300 5.37 -3.89 27.47
N SER A 301 5.01 -3.26 26.35
CA SER A 301 5.92 -2.43 25.56
C SER A 301 6.33 -1.18 26.35
N LEU A 302 5.42 -0.58 27.13
CA LEU A 302 5.72 0.50 28.06
C LEU A 302 6.75 0.04 29.10
N PHE A 303 6.50 -1.10 29.76
CA PHE A 303 7.46 -1.71 30.69
C PHE A 303 8.82 -1.89 30.02
N ASN A 304 8.86 -2.55 28.87
CA ASN A 304 10.09 -2.83 28.12
C ASN A 304 10.86 -1.57 27.71
N SER A 305 10.18 -0.41 27.59
CA SER A 305 10.79 0.88 27.23
C SER A 305 11.41 1.63 28.42
N MET A 306 11.06 1.28 29.67
CA MET A 306 11.62 1.89 30.89
C MET A 306 12.93 1.21 31.34
N SER A 307 13.67 1.85 32.27
CA SER A 307 14.83 1.24 32.90
C SER A 307 14.43 0.05 33.81
N PRO A 308 15.32 -0.92 34.05
CA PRO A 308 15.04 -2.03 34.98
C PRO A 308 14.62 -1.57 36.38
N GLU A 309 15.21 -0.47 36.88
CA GLU A 309 14.85 0.12 38.18
C GLU A 309 13.44 0.71 38.17
N GLN A 310 13.07 1.41 37.09
CA GLN A 310 11.73 1.99 36.92
C GLN A 310 10.65 0.91 36.76
N GLN A 311 10.95 -0.15 36.00
CA GLN A 311 10.08 -1.33 35.86
C GLN A 311 9.76 -1.94 37.23
N GLN A 312 10.78 -2.11 38.07
CA GLN A 312 10.61 -2.68 39.40
C GLN A 312 9.76 -1.78 40.31
N GLN A 313 10.02 -0.46 40.30
CA GLN A 313 9.22 0.50 41.08
C GLN A 313 7.75 0.50 40.66
N LEU A 314 7.47 0.47 39.35
CA LEU A 314 6.09 0.42 38.85
C LEU A 314 5.41 -0.91 39.23
N MET A 315 6.12 -2.03 39.16
CA MET A 315 5.63 -3.34 39.64
C MET A 315 5.31 -3.33 41.14
N ASP A 316 6.16 -2.70 41.95
CA ASP A 316 5.95 -2.56 43.40
C ASP A 316 4.75 -1.65 43.72
N MET A 317 4.43 -0.68 42.85
CA MET A 317 3.22 0.14 42.95
C MET A 317 1.94 -0.61 42.57
N MET A 318 2.04 -1.66 41.74
CA MET A 318 0.90 -2.44 41.23
C MET A 318 0.58 -3.67 42.08
N SER A 319 1.58 -4.31 42.69
CA SER A 319 1.46 -5.62 43.35
C SER A 319 0.51 -5.67 44.56
N ASP A 320 0.26 -4.53 45.21
CA ASP A 320 -0.58 -4.43 46.41
C ASP A 320 -1.97 -3.80 46.16
N ARG A 321 -2.32 -3.41 44.92
CA ARG A 321 -3.56 -2.64 44.66
C ARG A 321 -4.83 -3.45 44.43
N PHE A 322 -4.73 -4.75 44.14
CA PHE A 322 -5.92 -5.58 43.88
C PHE A 322 -6.48 -6.30 45.12
N GLY A 323 -5.82 -6.22 46.28
CA GLY A 323 -6.34 -6.69 47.58
C GLY A 323 -6.68 -8.18 47.73
N ASP A 324 -6.90 -8.93 46.64
CA ASP A 324 -7.29 -10.35 46.61
C ASP A 324 -6.18 -11.19 45.92
N PRO A 325 -5.47 -12.04 46.66
CA PRO A 325 -4.47 -12.97 46.12
C PRO A 325 -5.00 -13.91 45.02
N GLU A 326 -6.29 -14.24 45.05
CA GLU A 326 -6.91 -15.15 44.09
C GLU A 326 -7.19 -14.47 42.75
N LEU A 327 -7.63 -13.20 42.76
CA LEU A 327 -7.76 -12.40 41.53
C LEU A 327 -6.41 -12.23 40.83
N ASN A 328 -5.35 -11.94 41.61
CA ASN A 328 -3.98 -11.86 41.08
C ASN A 328 -3.53 -13.18 40.44
N SER A 329 -3.91 -14.33 41.02
CA SER A 329 -3.62 -15.64 40.43
C SER A 329 -4.37 -15.86 39.11
N GLU A 330 -5.62 -15.43 38.98
CA GLU A 330 -6.39 -15.57 37.75
C GLU A 330 -5.90 -14.61 36.65
N LEU A 331 -5.54 -13.38 36.99
CA LEU A 331 -4.90 -12.44 36.06
C LEU A 331 -3.53 -12.94 35.57
N ALA A 332 -2.75 -13.57 36.44
CA ALA A 332 -1.47 -14.17 36.06
C ALA A 332 -1.64 -15.36 35.09
N LYS A 333 -2.69 -16.17 35.27
CA LYS A 333 -3.04 -17.24 34.32
C LYS A 333 -3.47 -16.66 32.98
N LEU A 334 -4.34 -15.65 32.99
CA LEU A 334 -4.81 -14.94 31.81
C LEU A 334 -3.63 -14.38 31.00
N ALA A 335 -2.71 -13.68 31.66
CA ALA A 335 -1.51 -13.13 31.02
C ALA A 335 -0.65 -14.23 30.36
N LYS A 336 -0.49 -15.38 31.01
CA LYS A 336 0.25 -16.52 30.49
C LYS A 336 -0.44 -17.19 29.30
N GLU A 337 -1.76 -17.31 29.32
CA GLU A 337 -2.57 -17.87 28.22
C GLU A 337 -2.56 -16.95 27.00
N LEU A 338 -2.60 -15.64 27.22
CA LEU A 338 -2.49 -14.63 26.17
C LEU A 338 -1.06 -14.52 25.59
N ASP A 339 -0.01 -14.65 26.41
CA ASP A 339 1.39 -14.71 25.94
C ASP A 339 1.65 -15.95 25.06
N PHE A 340 1.01 -17.08 25.38
CA PHE A 340 1.04 -18.28 24.53
C PHE A 340 0.40 -18.04 23.15
N LEU A 341 -0.62 -17.19 23.07
CA LEU A 341 -1.33 -16.85 21.83
C LEU A 341 -0.59 -15.78 21.00
N ASN A 342 0.20 -14.90 21.61
CA ASN A 342 1.00 -13.90 20.91
C ASN A 342 2.29 -13.54 21.67
N PRO A 343 3.45 -14.09 21.27
CA PRO A 343 4.69 -13.83 21.99
C PRO A 343 5.25 -12.44 21.66
N GLN A 344 5.36 -11.62 22.70
CA GLN A 344 6.18 -10.41 22.84
C GLN A 344 5.58 -9.05 22.43
N GLY A 345 5.52 -8.15 23.41
CA GLY A 345 5.49 -6.70 23.18
C GLY A 345 6.84 -6.23 22.63
N LYS A 346 6.81 -5.40 21.57
CA LYS A 346 8.00 -4.77 21.02
C LYS A 346 8.64 -3.82 22.03
N ARG A 347 9.96 -3.77 22.06
CA ARG A 347 10.72 -2.71 22.73
C ARG A 347 10.82 -1.52 21.79
N TYR A 348 10.50 -0.34 22.29
CA TYR A 348 10.68 0.93 21.59
C TYR A 348 11.81 1.71 22.26
N ASP A 349 12.74 2.19 21.45
CA ASP A 349 13.87 2.99 21.91
C ASP A 349 13.54 4.47 21.69
N PHE A 350 13.05 5.12 22.76
CA PHE A 350 12.74 6.55 22.76
C PHE A 350 14.01 7.37 23.01
N SER A 351 14.13 8.50 22.34
CA SER A 351 15.30 9.37 22.42
C SER A 351 14.96 10.87 22.45
N GLY A 352 13.69 11.20 22.65
CA GLY A 352 13.23 12.58 22.69
C GLY A 352 13.53 13.28 24.01
N ASP A 353 13.07 14.53 24.09
CA ASP A 353 13.23 15.43 25.25
C ASP A 353 11.89 15.91 25.82
N GLN A 354 10.77 15.67 25.13
CA GLN A 354 9.46 16.06 25.62
C GLN A 354 9.01 15.14 26.76
N GLU A 355 8.89 15.72 27.97
CA GLU A 355 8.33 15.04 29.14
C GLU A 355 6.85 14.65 28.90
N ILE A 356 6.47 13.48 29.43
CA ILE A 356 5.10 12.95 29.36
C ILE A 356 4.70 12.32 30.69
N ASP A 357 3.40 12.40 31.00
CA ASP A 357 2.82 11.70 32.12
C ASP A 357 2.49 10.24 31.75
N LEU A 358 2.08 9.44 32.75
CA LEU A 358 1.74 8.03 32.57
C LEU A 358 0.58 7.81 31.59
N GLN A 359 -0.40 8.72 31.56
CA GLN A 359 -1.58 8.58 30.70
C GLN A 359 -1.21 8.83 29.24
N ALA A 360 -0.46 9.90 28.97
CA ALA A 360 0.10 10.21 27.66
C ALA A 360 1.06 9.13 27.18
N ALA A 361 1.87 8.55 28.07
CA ALA A 361 2.73 7.42 27.75
C ALA A 361 1.93 6.19 27.30
N MET A 362 0.87 5.82 28.01
CA MET A 362 0.02 4.69 27.63
C MET A 362 -0.69 4.91 26.29
N GLU A 363 -1.17 6.12 26.02
CA GLU A 363 -1.80 6.46 24.73
C GLU A 363 -0.77 6.42 23.59
N LEU A 364 0.42 6.98 23.81
CA LEU A 364 1.53 6.91 22.85
C LEU A 364 1.88 5.47 22.51
N MET A 365 1.93 4.58 23.51
CA MET A 365 2.22 3.17 23.29
C MET A 365 1.14 2.46 22.48
N ARG A 366 -0.13 2.82 22.68
CA ARG A 366 -1.25 2.33 21.86
C ARG A 366 -1.10 2.77 20.40
N GLU A 367 -0.84 4.05 20.16
CA GLU A 367 -0.60 4.57 18.81
C GLU A 367 0.57 3.86 18.14
N MET A 368 1.67 3.63 18.86
CA MET A 368 2.86 2.94 18.34
C MET A 368 2.58 1.51 17.91
N GLN A 369 1.67 0.82 18.60
CA GLN A 369 1.25 -0.52 18.23
C GLN A 369 0.32 -0.54 17.02
N GLN A 370 -0.61 0.41 16.94
CA GLN A 370 -1.45 0.56 15.76
C GLN A 370 -0.60 0.85 14.50
N LEU A 371 0.44 1.70 14.62
CA LEU A 371 1.41 1.93 13.54
C LEU A 371 2.12 0.64 13.12
N ASP A 372 2.55 -0.18 14.10
CA ASP A 372 3.24 -1.43 13.83
C ASP A 372 2.33 -2.50 13.20
N GLU A 373 1.08 -2.59 13.65
CA GLU A 373 0.08 -3.48 13.08
C GLU A 373 -0.22 -3.08 11.63
N LEU A 374 -0.46 -1.80 11.39
CA LEU A 374 -0.70 -1.28 10.04
C LEU A 374 0.53 -1.47 9.15
N GLU A 375 1.74 -1.27 9.68
CA GLU A 375 2.99 -1.57 8.96
C GLU A 375 3.02 -3.05 8.56
N GLN A 376 2.68 -3.98 9.44
CA GLN A 376 2.65 -5.41 9.14
C GLN A 376 1.58 -5.75 8.08
N GLN A 377 0.37 -5.18 8.19
CA GLN A 377 -0.69 -5.35 7.20
C GLN A 377 -0.23 -4.87 5.81
N MET A 378 0.36 -3.69 5.74
CA MET A 378 0.90 -3.12 4.49
C MET A 378 2.07 -3.95 3.93
N GLN A 379 3.00 -4.40 4.77
CA GLN A 379 4.10 -5.27 4.34
C GLN A 379 3.57 -6.58 3.75
N ARG A 380 2.60 -7.25 4.41
CA ARG A 380 1.96 -8.47 3.89
C ARG A 380 1.29 -8.21 2.53
N ALA A 381 0.51 -7.13 2.43
CA ALA A 381 -0.15 -6.72 1.20
C ALA A 381 0.84 -6.42 0.05
N GLN A 382 2.03 -5.89 0.35
CA GLN A 382 3.08 -5.72 -0.67
C GLN A 382 3.52 -7.07 -1.25
N TYR A 383 3.65 -8.11 -0.42
CA TYR A 383 4.12 -9.42 -0.88
C TYR A 383 3.03 -10.21 -1.62
N ASP A 384 1.83 -10.31 -1.07
CA ASP A 384 0.76 -11.13 -1.66
C ASP A 384 -0.12 -10.37 -2.68
N GLY A 385 -0.05 -9.04 -2.69
CA GLY A 385 -0.85 -8.16 -3.55
C GLY A 385 -2.30 -7.97 -3.11
N LYS A 386 -2.65 -8.37 -1.88
CA LYS A 386 -4.02 -8.25 -1.34
C LYS A 386 -4.14 -6.98 -0.51
N VAL A 387 -4.53 -5.90 -1.16
CA VAL A 387 -4.76 -4.60 -0.51
C VAL A 387 -6.04 -4.61 0.35
N ASP A 388 -6.95 -5.56 0.10
CA ASP A 388 -8.20 -5.73 0.84
C ASP A 388 -8.00 -6.08 2.31
N SER A 389 -6.83 -6.62 2.70
CA SER A 389 -6.52 -6.92 4.10
C SER A 389 -6.07 -5.71 4.92
N ILE A 390 -5.91 -4.54 4.29
CA ILE A 390 -5.54 -3.30 4.98
C ILE A 390 -6.82 -2.60 5.43
N ASP A 391 -6.87 -2.31 6.72
CA ASP A 391 -7.96 -1.57 7.37
C ASP A 391 -7.93 -0.09 6.94
N PRO A 392 -8.94 0.40 6.19
CA PRO A 392 -8.99 1.77 5.72
C PRO A 392 -9.19 2.79 6.86
N ASP A 393 -9.85 2.40 7.96
CA ASP A 393 -10.15 3.32 9.06
C ASP A 393 -8.87 3.63 9.83
N LYS A 394 -8.04 2.62 10.09
CA LYS A 394 -6.69 2.79 10.68
C LYS A 394 -5.78 3.64 9.79
N VAL A 395 -5.92 3.53 8.47
CA VAL A 395 -5.14 4.33 7.51
C VAL A 395 -5.57 5.79 7.56
N GLU A 396 -6.87 6.07 7.64
CA GLU A 396 -7.38 7.44 7.79
C GLU A 396 -6.92 8.07 9.10
N GLU A 397 -7.03 7.34 10.21
CA GLU A 397 -6.64 7.80 11.54
C GLU A 397 -5.14 8.13 11.63
N LEU A 398 -4.30 7.21 11.16
CA LEU A 398 -2.85 7.33 11.32
C LEU A 398 -2.18 8.15 10.21
N LEU A 399 -2.55 7.94 8.95
CA LEU A 399 -1.90 8.56 7.78
C LEU A 399 -2.69 9.72 7.17
N GLY A 400 -3.93 9.91 7.61
CA GLY A 400 -4.83 10.96 7.13
C GLY A 400 -5.71 10.53 5.95
N LYS A 401 -6.72 11.37 5.67
CA LYS A 401 -7.75 11.13 4.64
C LYS A 401 -7.20 10.87 3.26
N GLU A 402 -6.14 11.57 2.85
CA GLU A 402 -5.51 11.39 1.54
C GLU A 402 -4.96 9.97 1.37
N ALA A 403 -4.37 9.37 2.41
CA ALA A 403 -3.84 8.02 2.35
C ALA A 403 -4.96 6.96 2.25
N ALA A 404 -6.05 7.16 2.98
CA ALA A 404 -7.23 6.29 2.90
C ALA A 404 -7.90 6.34 1.53
N GLU A 405 -8.00 7.53 0.93
CA GLU A 405 -8.48 7.70 -0.45
C GLU A 405 -7.58 6.98 -1.46
N ASN A 406 -6.25 7.15 -1.37
CA ASN A 406 -5.29 6.44 -2.24
C ASN A 406 -5.42 4.91 -2.12
N LEU A 407 -5.64 4.39 -0.91
CA LEU A 407 -5.85 2.97 -0.67
C LEU A 407 -7.13 2.47 -1.35
N GLU A 408 -8.21 3.23 -1.24
CA GLU A 408 -9.50 2.91 -1.85
C GLU A 408 -9.43 2.98 -3.39
N GLU A 409 -8.69 3.94 -3.93
CA GLU A 409 -8.36 4.03 -5.36
C GLU A 409 -7.59 2.79 -5.84
N MET A 410 -6.60 2.32 -5.06
CA MET A 410 -5.86 1.10 -5.38
C MET A 410 -6.75 -0.15 -5.41
N LYS A 411 -7.69 -0.29 -4.47
CA LYS A 411 -8.66 -1.39 -4.45
C LYS A 411 -9.54 -1.42 -5.73
N LYS A 412 -9.80 -0.26 -6.32
CA LYS A 412 -10.66 -0.10 -7.52
C LYS A 412 -9.95 -0.31 -8.85
N LEU A 413 -8.62 -0.33 -8.91
CA LEU A 413 -7.88 -0.36 -10.18
C LEU A 413 -8.32 -1.51 -11.11
N MET A 414 -8.46 -2.72 -10.56
CA MET A 414 -8.88 -3.89 -11.34
C MET A 414 -10.32 -3.80 -11.82
N GLU A 415 -11.20 -3.27 -10.98
CA GLU A 415 -12.61 -3.06 -11.32
C GLU A 415 -12.76 -2.01 -12.43
N VAL A 416 -11.97 -0.94 -12.39
CA VAL A 416 -11.93 0.11 -13.44
C VAL A 416 -11.49 -0.49 -14.78
N LEU A 417 -10.42 -1.29 -14.80
CA LEU A 417 -9.95 -1.97 -16.02
C LEU A 417 -11.00 -2.97 -16.56
N GLU A 418 -11.72 -3.67 -15.68
CA GLU A 418 -12.77 -4.61 -16.07
C GLU A 418 -13.98 -3.88 -16.66
N LYS A 419 -14.45 -2.81 -16.01
CA LYS A 419 -15.56 -1.96 -16.48
C LYS A 419 -15.26 -1.33 -17.84
N ALA A 420 -14.01 -0.91 -18.07
CA ALA A 420 -13.55 -0.41 -19.37
C ALA A 420 -13.41 -1.51 -20.45
N GLY A 421 -13.49 -2.78 -20.04
CA GLY A 421 -13.38 -3.94 -20.91
C GLY A 421 -11.94 -4.21 -21.38
N TYR A 422 -10.93 -3.74 -20.65
CA TYR A 422 -9.52 -4.02 -20.94
C TYR A 422 -9.07 -5.36 -20.37
N VAL A 423 -9.62 -5.75 -19.22
CA VAL A 423 -9.35 -7.03 -18.57
C VAL A 423 -10.64 -7.82 -18.37
N ARG A 424 -10.51 -9.12 -18.17
CA ARG A 424 -11.58 -10.03 -17.77
C ARG A 424 -11.04 -11.04 -16.78
N LYS A 425 -11.92 -11.54 -15.91
CA LYS A 425 -11.59 -12.65 -15.03
C LYS A 425 -11.81 -13.98 -15.75
N ASP A 426 -10.77 -14.81 -15.84
CA ASP A 426 -10.84 -16.21 -16.28
C ASP A 426 -10.54 -17.14 -15.09
N GLY A 427 -11.60 -17.71 -14.52
CA GLY A 427 -11.51 -18.48 -13.27
C GLY A 427 -10.96 -17.63 -12.11
N ASN A 428 -9.75 -17.95 -11.65
CA ASN A 428 -9.06 -17.24 -10.57
C ASN A 428 -7.96 -16.27 -11.07
N LYS A 429 -7.81 -16.11 -12.39
CA LYS A 429 -6.77 -15.28 -13.00
C LYS A 429 -7.39 -14.14 -13.79
N TRP A 430 -6.64 -13.05 -13.91
CA TRP A 430 -7.01 -11.90 -14.72
C TRP A 430 -6.26 -11.93 -16.04
N GLU A 431 -6.98 -11.71 -17.13
CA GLU A 431 -6.43 -11.69 -18.48
C GLU A 431 -6.84 -10.43 -19.25
N LEU A 432 -5.99 -10.00 -20.17
CA LEU A 432 -6.29 -8.95 -21.13
C LEU A 432 -7.35 -9.43 -22.12
N THR A 433 -8.33 -8.57 -22.38
CA THR A 433 -9.25 -8.77 -23.49
C THR A 433 -8.57 -8.41 -24.82
N PRO A 434 -9.15 -8.80 -25.97
CA PRO A 434 -8.67 -8.31 -27.27
C PRO A 434 -8.64 -6.78 -27.39
N ARG A 435 -9.49 -6.07 -26.64
CA ARG A 435 -9.47 -4.60 -26.56
C ARG A 435 -8.25 -4.12 -25.76
N GLY A 436 -7.98 -4.72 -24.60
CA GLY A 436 -6.80 -4.44 -23.79
C GLY A 436 -5.49 -4.67 -24.56
N THR A 437 -5.35 -5.81 -25.23
CA THR A 437 -4.19 -6.11 -26.07
C THR A 437 -3.98 -5.09 -27.19
N ARG A 438 -5.06 -4.62 -27.84
CA ARG A 438 -4.97 -3.59 -28.88
C ARG A 438 -4.56 -2.23 -28.32
N SER A 439 -5.14 -1.81 -27.19
CA SER A 439 -4.78 -0.54 -26.54
C SER A 439 -3.31 -0.55 -26.11
N LEU A 440 -2.84 -1.65 -25.51
CA LEU A 440 -1.43 -1.84 -25.16
C LEU A 440 -0.50 -1.76 -26.39
N GLY A 441 -0.90 -2.38 -27.52
CA GLY A 441 -0.18 -2.26 -28.78
C GLY A 441 -0.20 -0.86 -29.39
N GLN A 442 -1.25 -0.07 -29.18
CA GLN A 442 -1.31 1.35 -29.59
C GLN A 442 -0.36 2.22 -28.77
N LYS A 443 -0.31 2.02 -27.45
CA LYS A 443 0.66 2.69 -26.58
C LYS A 443 2.10 2.35 -26.96
N ALA A 444 2.40 1.06 -27.13
CA ALA A 444 3.72 0.62 -27.60
C ALA A 444 4.12 1.26 -28.95
N LEU A 445 3.18 1.37 -29.89
CA LEU A 445 3.40 2.04 -31.17
C LEU A 445 3.65 3.54 -31.00
N GLY A 446 2.83 4.22 -30.19
CA GLY A 446 2.95 5.64 -29.89
C GLY A 446 4.28 6.00 -29.24
N GLU A 447 4.76 5.19 -28.29
CA GLU A 447 6.06 5.38 -27.65
C GLU A 447 7.23 5.25 -28.64
N ILE A 448 7.18 4.27 -29.55
CA ILE A 448 8.22 4.12 -30.59
C ILE A 448 8.21 5.34 -31.53
N TYR A 449 7.03 5.84 -31.92
CA TYR A 449 6.92 7.05 -32.74
C TYR A 449 7.38 8.31 -32.02
N ALA A 450 7.08 8.46 -30.74
CA ALA A 450 7.52 9.60 -29.93
C ALA A 450 9.05 9.67 -29.85
N ARG A 451 9.72 8.52 -29.70
CA ARG A 451 11.19 8.42 -29.75
C ARG A 451 11.75 8.80 -31.13
N LEU A 452 11.13 8.31 -32.21
CA LEU A 452 11.49 8.69 -33.58
C LEU A 452 11.43 10.22 -33.79
N LYS A 453 10.35 10.86 -33.31
CA LYS A 453 10.18 12.32 -33.42
C LYS A 453 11.24 13.11 -32.64
N LYS A 454 11.63 12.64 -31.44
CA LYS A 454 12.67 13.28 -30.62
C LYS A 454 14.06 13.16 -31.26
N GLN A 455 14.38 12.05 -31.92
CA GLN A 455 15.70 11.85 -32.57
C GLN A 455 15.84 12.57 -33.91
N ASN A 456 14.74 12.79 -34.65
CA ASN A 456 14.77 13.54 -35.92
C ASN A 456 15.12 15.04 -35.78
N LEU A 457 15.34 15.56 -34.56
CA LEU A 457 15.87 16.92 -34.36
C LEU A 457 17.37 17.07 -34.72
N GLY A 458 18.07 15.98 -35.07
CA GLY A 458 19.47 16.03 -35.52
C GLY A 458 19.76 15.08 -36.68
N ASN A 459 20.04 15.66 -37.85
CA ASN A 459 20.72 15.03 -39.00
C ASN A 459 20.02 14.02 -39.92
N HIS A 460 18.70 14.10 -40.14
CA HIS A 460 18.13 13.74 -41.44
C HIS A 460 16.94 14.63 -41.77
N ALA A 461 17.15 15.64 -42.63
CA ALA A 461 16.06 16.33 -43.29
C ALA A 461 15.36 15.35 -44.23
N VAL A 462 14.23 14.78 -43.80
CA VAL A 462 13.24 14.22 -44.72
C VAL A 462 12.17 15.29 -44.89
N PRO A 463 11.90 15.75 -46.12
CA PRO A 463 10.79 16.66 -46.35
C PRO A 463 9.45 15.96 -46.11
N GLU A 464 8.54 16.76 -45.60
CA GLU A 464 7.08 16.65 -45.68
C GLU A 464 6.33 15.85 -44.61
N GLU A 465 5.63 16.66 -43.82
CA GLU A 465 4.35 16.37 -43.20
C GLU A 465 3.39 15.73 -44.20
N GLY A 466 2.91 14.54 -43.87
CA GLY A 466 1.73 13.94 -44.45
C GLY A 466 0.96 13.28 -43.33
N ARG A 467 0.03 14.03 -42.74
CA ARG A 467 -0.94 13.53 -41.77
C ARG A 467 -1.66 12.31 -42.34
N PHE A 468 -1.95 11.38 -41.44
CA PHE A 468 -2.85 10.27 -41.58
C PHE A 468 -4.05 10.55 -42.51
N GLY A 469 -4.21 9.70 -43.53
CA GLY A 469 -5.52 9.23 -43.98
C GLY A 469 -6.50 10.25 -44.56
N GLU A 470 -6.23 10.75 -45.75
CA GLU A 470 -7.28 10.87 -46.78
C GLU A 470 -6.81 10.15 -48.04
N ARG A 471 -7.70 9.35 -48.63
CA ARG A 471 -7.48 8.79 -49.97
C ARG A 471 -7.47 9.96 -50.94
N VAL A 472 -6.30 10.33 -51.43
CA VAL A 472 -6.23 11.21 -52.59
C VAL A 472 -6.60 10.33 -53.80
N GLU A 473 -7.78 10.57 -54.39
CA GLU A 473 -8.06 10.11 -55.75
C GLU A 473 -7.13 10.88 -56.71
N ASP A 474 -5.89 10.40 -56.79
CA ASP A 474 -4.89 10.96 -57.68
C ASP A 474 -5.13 10.39 -59.09
N SER A 475 -5.08 11.27 -60.07
CA SER A 475 -5.30 10.93 -61.48
C SER A 475 -4.06 11.30 -62.27
N LYS A 476 -3.84 10.60 -63.38
CA LYS A 476 -2.75 10.92 -64.31
C LYS A 476 -3.29 11.16 -65.72
N PRO A 477 -2.59 11.96 -66.55
CA PRO A 477 -2.87 12.03 -67.98
C PRO A 477 -2.80 10.64 -68.61
N PHE A 478 -3.73 10.35 -69.51
CA PHE A 478 -3.79 9.09 -70.24
C PHE A 478 -2.61 8.95 -71.20
N GLU A 479 -1.88 7.85 -71.11
CA GLU A 479 -0.83 7.47 -72.06
C GLU A 479 -1.23 6.21 -72.83
N TYR A 480 -0.76 6.09 -74.07
CA TYR A 480 -1.06 4.95 -74.92
C TYR A 480 -0.54 3.65 -74.28
N GLY A 481 -1.47 2.76 -73.89
CA GLY A 481 -1.18 1.50 -73.19
C GLY A 481 -1.80 1.40 -71.79
N ASP A 482 -2.30 2.51 -71.24
CA ASP A 482 -2.99 2.50 -69.94
C ASP A 482 -4.40 1.86 -70.02
N PRO A 483 -4.89 1.26 -68.91
CA PRO A 483 -6.29 0.82 -68.79
C PRO A 483 -7.24 2.02 -68.94
N PHE A 484 -8.27 1.87 -69.77
CA PHE A 484 -9.20 2.96 -70.12
C PHE A 484 -10.26 3.21 -69.03
N HIS A 485 -9.81 3.56 -67.82
CA HIS A 485 -10.65 3.92 -66.67
C HIS A 485 -10.63 5.43 -66.46
N LEU A 486 -11.41 6.15 -67.26
CA LEU A 486 -11.43 7.61 -67.26
C LEU A 486 -11.96 8.21 -65.94
N HIS A 487 -11.22 9.18 -65.43
CA HIS A 487 -11.68 10.12 -64.41
C HIS A 487 -12.56 11.17 -65.08
N MET A 488 -13.85 10.86 -65.23
CA MET A 488 -14.80 11.70 -65.98
C MET A 488 -14.86 13.16 -65.52
N PRO A 489 -14.92 13.50 -64.21
CA PRO A 489 -14.96 14.91 -63.79
C PRO A 489 -13.74 15.73 -64.21
N ARG A 490 -12.52 15.19 -64.01
CA ARG A 490 -11.28 15.87 -64.41
C ARG A 490 -11.12 15.93 -65.92
N THR A 491 -11.52 14.87 -66.63
CA THR A 491 -11.50 14.86 -68.09
C THR A 491 -12.43 15.92 -68.69
N ILE A 492 -13.66 16.00 -68.19
CA ILE A 492 -14.62 17.03 -68.61
C ILE A 492 -14.11 18.43 -68.21
N ARG A 493 -13.53 18.57 -67.01
CA ARG A 493 -12.93 19.84 -66.55
C ARG A 493 -11.76 20.28 -67.45
N ASN A 494 -10.90 19.36 -67.87
CA ASN A 494 -9.78 19.66 -68.77
C ASN A 494 -10.30 20.10 -70.14
N ALA A 495 -11.31 19.41 -70.67
CA ALA A 495 -11.98 19.78 -71.91
C ALA A 495 -12.67 21.16 -71.83
N LEU A 496 -13.38 21.44 -70.72
CA LEU A 496 -14.02 22.74 -70.47
C LEU A 496 -13.02 23.87 -70.26
N ASN A 497 -11.88 23.60 -69.62
CA ASN A 497 -10.80 24.58 -69.46
C ASN A 497 -10.14 24.90 -70.81
N ARG A 498 -10.07 23.92 -71.73
CA ARG A 498 -9.51 24.12 -73.07
C ARG A 498 -10.45 24.91 -73.99
N GLU A 499 -11.73 24.53 -74.04
CA GLU A 499 -12.68 25.06 -75.04
C GLU A 499 -13.61 26.17 -74.49
N GLY A 500 -13.62 26.38 -73.17
CA GLY A 500 -14.52 27.29 -72.49
C GLY A 500 -15.90 26.66 -72.20
N PRO A 501 -16.74 27.31 -71.38
CA PRO A 501 -18.07 26.82 -71.05
C PRO A 501 -18.99 26.87 -72.27
N GLY A 502 -19.37 25.70 -72.81
CA GLY A 502 -20.27 25.57 -73.95
C GLY A 502 -20.71 24.11 -74.14
N ALA A 503 -21.85 23.90 -74.80
CA ALA A 503 -22.35 22.57 -75.16
C ALA A 503 -22.57 22.48 -76.68
N PRO A 504 -22.14 21.40 -77.36
CA PRO A 504 -21.52 20.19 -76.80
C PRO A 504 -20.03 20.38 -76.45
N VAL A 505 -19.56 19.66 -75.43
CA VAL A 505 -18.13 19.62 -75.05
C VAL A 505 -17.42 18.59 -75.93
N ASN A 506 -16.41 19.00 -76.71
CA ASN A 506 -15.61 18.05 -77.49
C ASN A 506 -14.45 17.52 -76.66
N LEU A 507 -14.42 16.21 -76.44
CA LEU A 507 -13.33 15.55 -75.73
C LEU A 507 -12.20 15.16 -76.71
N ARG A 508 -10.95 15.47 -76.36
CA ARG A 508 -9.75 14.96 -77.05
C ARG A 508 -8.95 14.07 -76.10
N THR A 509 -8.07 13.25 -76.66
CA THR A 509 -7.18 12.36 -75.91
C THR A 509 -6.30 13.09 -74.89
N GLU A 510 -5.94 14.35 -75.16
CA GLU A 510 -5.17 15.22 -74.26
C GLU A 510 -5.96 15.62 -73.00
N ASP A 511 -7.29 15.56 -73.04
CA ASP A 511 -8.14 15.87 -71.88
C ASP A 511 -8.27 14.66 -70.95
N PHE A 512 -7.98 13.46 -71.46
CA PHE A 512 -8.23 12.22 -70.74
C PHE A 512 -7.30 12.11 -69.56
N GLU A 513 -7.89 12.12 -68.38
CA GLU A 513 -7.24 11.65 -67.17
C GLU A 513 -7.85 10.32 -66.77
N ILE A 514 -7.00 9.40 -66.34
CA ILE A 514 -7.43 8.11 -65.80
C ILE A 514 -7.23 8.08 -64.29
N TYR A 515 -8.05 7.28 -63.61
CA TYR A 515 -7.82 6.96 -62.22
C TYR A 515 -6.48 6.22 -62.09
N ARG A 516 -5.61 6.68 -61.19
CA ARG A 516 -4.43 5.90 -60.82
C ARG A 516 -4.91 4.68 -60.03
N SER A 517 -5.01 3.54 -60.69
CA SER A 517 -5.30 2.28 -60.01
C SER A 517 -4.11 1.91 -59.14
N GLU A 518 -4.17 2.20 -57.85
CA GLU A 518 -3.22 1.69 -56.88
C GLU A 518 -3.30 0.16 -56.87
N LEU A 519 -2.26 -0.51 -57.36
CA LEU A 519 -2.01 -1.90 -57.05
C LEU A 519 -1.64 -1.97 -55.56
N ILE A 520 -2.64 -2.03 -54.69
CA ILE A 520 -2.44 -2.38 -53.29
C ILE A 520 -2.01 -3.84 -53.28
N THR A 521 -0.70 -4.06 -53.38
CA THR A 521 -0.12 -5.39 -53.24
C THR A 521 -0.28 -5.80 -51.78
N GLN A 522 -1.09 -6.83 -51.56
CA GLN A 522 -1.19 -7.48 -50.26
C GLN A 522 0.20 -7.98 -49.85
N THR A 523 0.56 -7.81 -48.58
CA THR A 523 1.79 -8.34 -48.02
C THR A 523 1.46 -9.39 -46.96
N ALA A 524 2.00 -10.59 -47.12
CA ALA A 524 2.03 -11.63 -46.10
C ALA A 524 3.40 -11.60 -45.40
N THR A 525 3.39 -11.27 -44.12
CA THR A 525 4.57 -11.10 -43.27
C THR A 525 4.57 -12.17 -42.19
N VAL A 526 5.70 -12.85 -42.01
CA VAL A 526 5.97 -13.63 -40.80
C VAL A 526 7.03 -12.89 -39.99
N LEU A 527 6.65 -12.45 -38.78
CA LEU A 527 7.59 -11.92 -37.80
C LEU A 527 8.13 -13.08 -36.95
N MET A 528 9.41 -13.35 -37.06
CA MET A 528 10.12 -14.34 -36.26
C MET A 528 10.83 -13.64 -35.10
N VAL A 529 10.48 -14.00 -33.87
CA VAL A 529 11.04 -13.48 -32.63
C VAL A 529 11.83 -14.57 -31.95
N ASP A 530 13.12 -14.32 -31.74
CA ASP A 530 14.00 -15.20 -30.98
C ASP A 530 13.63 -15.17 -29.48
N LEU A 531 13.34 -16.36 -28.93
CA LEU A 531 12.95 -16.59 -27.53
C LEU A 531 14.07 -17.25 -26.73
N SER A 532 15.30 -17.31 -27.27
CA SER A 532 16.43 -17.92 -26.58
C SER A 532 16.85 -17.13 -25.34
N TRP A 533 17.49 -17.83 -24.40
CA TRP A 533 17.99 -17.24 -23.16
C TRP A 533 19.01 -16.10 -23.39
N SER A 534 19.77 -16.09 -24.51
CA SER A 534 20.68 -14.99 -24.84
C SER A 534 19.94 -13.66 -25.01
N MET A 535 18.77 -13.69 -25.63
CA MET A 535 17.92 -12.52 -25.82
C MET A 535 17.49 -11.90 -24.49
N ALA A 536 17.25 -12.75 -23.47
CA ALA A 536 16.88 -12.30 -22.13
C ALA A 536 18.07 -11.71 -21.37
N LEU A 537 19.21 -12.40 -21.38
CA LEU A 537 20.45 -11.94 -20.72
C LEU A 537 20.85 -10.51 -21.15
N ARG A 538 20.59 -10.16 -22.42
CA ARG A 538 20.95 -8.86 -23.01
C ARG A 538 19.84 -7.81 -22.93
N GLY A 539 18.67 -8.12 -22.36
CA GLY A 539 17.51 -7.22 -22.33
C GLY A 539 16.86 -6.98 -23.70
N SER A 540 17.27 -7.74 -24.72
CA SER A 540 16.81 -7.63 -26.12
C SER A 540 15.40 -8.15 -26.33
N PHE A 541 15.01 -9.16 -25.56
CA PHE A 541 13.71 -9.82 -25.65
C PHE A 541 12.53 -8.85 -25.50
N GLN A 542 12.59 -7.95 -24.50
CA GLN A 542 11.51 -6.99 -24.24
C GLN A 542 11.30 -6.03 -25.40
N SER A 543 12.40 -5.57 -26.01
CA SER A 543 12.36 -4.73 -27.19
C SER A 543 11.71 -5.47 -28.38
N ALA A 544 12.07 -6.74 -28.59
CA ALA A 544 11.49 -7.56 -29.65
C ALA A 544 9.98 -7.80 -29.46
N LYS A 545 9.54 -8.09 -28.23
CA LYS A 545 8.13 -8.25 -27.85
C LYS A 545 7.33 -6.99 -28.12
N LYS A 546 7.84 -5.83 -27.69
CA LYS A 546 7.22 -4.52 -27.92
C LYS A 546 7.06 -4.22 -29.42
N VAL A 547 8.08 -4.51 -30.22
CA VAL A 547 8.00 -4.35 -31.68
C VAL A 547 6.98 -5.29 -32.31
N ALA A 548 6.91 -6.55 -31.85
CA ALA A 548 5.93 -7.50 -32.34
C ALA A 548 4.49 -7.01 -32.10
N MET A 549 4.22 -6.48 -30.91
CA MET A 549 2.92 -5.90 -30.56
C MET A 549 2.62 -4.63 -31.37
N ALA A 550 3.58 -3.72 -31.46
CA ALA A 550 3.43 -2.48 -32.23
C ALA A 550 3.18 -2.76 -33.72
N LEU A 551 3.92 -3.70 -34.32
CA LEU A 551 3.77 -4.09 -35.72
C LEU A 551 2.43 -4.81 -35.96
N HIS A 552 2.03 -5.70 -35.05
CA HIS A 552 0.72 -6.34 -35.11
C HIS A 552 -0.41 -5.32 -35.11
N ASN A 553 -0.34 -4.34 -34.21
CA ASN A 553 -1.33 -3.28 -34.12
C ASN A 553 -1.30 -2.35 -35.35
N LEU A 554 -0.12 -1.93 -35.83
CA LEU A 554 0.04 -1.12 -37.04
C LEU A 554 -0.58 -1.82 -38.27
N ILE A 555 -0.27 -3.09 -38.48
CA ILE A 555 -0.78 -3.85 -39.63
C ILE A 555 -2.29 -4.02 -39.52
N SER A 556 -2.80 -4.40 -38.34
CA SER A 556 -4.22 -4.64 -38.14
C SER A 556 -5.07 -3.36 -38.24
N SER A 557 -4.51 -2.20 -37.92
CA SER A 557 -5.20 -0.90 -37.98
C SER A 557 -5.05 -0.20 -39.33
N ALA A 558 -3.83 -0.01 -39.81
CA ALA A 558 -3.53 0.80 -41.01
C ALA A 558 -3.54 -0.03 -42.31
N TYR A 559 -3.30 -1.34 -42.23
CA TYR A 559 -3.15 -2.21 -43.41
C TYR A 559 -4.00 -3.50 -43.29
N PRO A 560 -5.33 -3.41 -43.16
CA PRO A 560 -6.20 -4.56 -42.86
C PRO A 560 -6.23 -5.66 -43.94
N ARG A 561 -5.68 -5.41 -45.14
CA ARG A 561 -5.53 -6.40 -46.20
C ARG A 561 -4.20 -7.17 -46.13
N ASP A 562 -3.26 -6.72 -45.32
CA ASP A 562 -1.99 -7.41 -45.08
C ASP A 562 -2.18 -8.50 -44.01
N SER A 563 -1.41 -9.57 -44.11
CA SER A 563 -1.44 -10.67 -43.14
C SER A 563 -0.16 -10.67 -42.33
N LEU A 564 -0.28 -10.76 -41.00
CA LEU A 564 0.85 -10.93 -40.10
C LEU A 564 0.70 -12.24 -39.32
N TYR A 565 1.75 -13.05 -39.33
CA TYR A 565 1.93 -14.17 -38.41
C TYR A 565 3.13 -13.88 -37.51
N VAL A 566 3.04 -14.24 -36.24
CA VAL A 566 4.18 -14.16 -35.31
C VAL A 566 4.64 -15.57 -34.97
N LEU A 567 5.93 -15.82 -35.08
CA LEU A 567 6.59 -17.05 -34.70
C LEU A 567 7.59 -16.75 -33.58
N GLY A 568 7.44 -17.42 -32.44
CA GLY A 568 8.47 -17.46 -31.41
C GLY A 568 9.36 -18.68 -31.62
N PHE A 569 10.68 -18.55 -31.53
CA PHE A 569 11.58 -19.68 -31.71
C PHE A 569 12.73 -19.72 -30.70
N SER A 570 12.99 -20.93 -30.18
CA SER A 570 14.09 -21.31 -29.30
C SER A 570 14.67 -22.64 -29.83
N ALA A 571 14.77 -23.70 -29.03
CA ALA A 571 14.97 -25.07 -29.51
C ALA A 571 13.86 -25.52 -30.49
N TYR A 572 12.63 -25.04 -30.29
CA TYR A 572 11.49 -25.25 -31.19
C TYR A 572 10.90 -23.91 -31.63
N ALA A 573 10.21 -23.91 -32.76
CA ALA A 573 9.45 -22.76 -33.25
C ALA A 573 7.95 -23.02 -33.09
N LYS A 574 7.21 -22.01 -32.64
CA LYS A 574 5.75 -22.05 -32.43
C LYS A 574 5.08 -20.78 -32.93
N GLU A 575 3.87 -20.91 -33.47
CA GLU A 575 3.05 -19.75 -33.82
C GLU A 575 2.50 -19.11 -32.55
N ILE A 576 2.70 -17.80 -32.40
CA ILE A 576 2.16 -17.00 -31.31
C ILE A 576 0.94 -16.26 -31.82
N LYS A 577 -0.20 -16.43 -31.15
CA LYS A 577 -1.42 -15.71 -31.50
C LYS A 577 -1.38 -14.30 -30.92
N ALA A 578 -2.15 -13.40 -31.52
CA ALA A 578 -2.18 -12.00 -31.13
C ALA A 578 -2.50 -11.79 -29.64
N HIS A 579 -3.41 -12.59 -29.08
CA HIS A 579 -3.78 -12.52 -27.66
C HIS A 579 -2.69 -13.01 -26.72
N ASP A 580 -1.78 -13.87 -27.19
CA ASP A 580 -0.66 -14.40 -26.40
C ASP A 580 0.57 -13.49 -26.43
N LEU A 581 0.65 -12.52 -27.34
CA LEU A 581 1.82 -11.65 -27.49
C LEU A 581 2.20 -10.91 -26.20
N PRO A 582 1.27 -10.33 -25.41
CA PRO A 582 1.61 -9.69 -24.14
C PRO A 582 2.13 -10.68 -23.09
N TYR A 583 1.79 -11.95 -23.21
CA TYR A 583 2.17 -13.02 -22.28
C TYR A 583 3.41 -13.79 -22.75
N LEU A 584 3.99 -13.40 -23.88
CA LEU A 584 5.17 -14.03 -24.43
C LEU A 584 6.34 -13.90 -23.44
N GLN A 585 6.93 -15.05 -23.11
CA GLN A 585 8.14 -15.19 -22.30
C GLN A 585 9.22 -15.91 -23.13
N TYR A 586 10.47 -15.76 -22.71
CA TYR A 586 11.61 -16.48 -23.29
C TYR A 586 11.68 -17.91 -22.70
N ASP A 587 12.35 -18.83 -23.39
CA ASP A 587 12.43 -20.23 -22.97
C ASP A 587 13.69 -20.49 -22.12
N ASP A 588 13.49 -20.72 -20.81
CA ASP A 588 14.59 -20.93 -19.84
C ASP A 588 15.17 -22.34 -19.84
N TYR A 589 14.37 -23.33 -20.24
CA TYR A 589 14.73 -24.74 -20.11
C TYR A 589 15.25 -25.37 -21.40
N LEU A 590 14.84 -24.83 -22.56
CA LEU A 590 15.14 -25.38 -23.87
C LEU A 590 16.10 -24.46 -24.63
N LEU A 591 17.39 -24.68 -24.42
CA LEU A 591 18.46 -23.91 -25.05
C LEU A 591 18.49 -24.11 -26.57
N GLY A 592 18.66 -23.00 -27.28
CA GLY A 592 18.97 -23.00 -28.71
C GLY A 592 18.27 -21.92 -29.53
N THR A 593 18.87 -21.62 -30.67
CA THR A 593 18.37 -20.65 -31.64
C THR A 593 18.04 -21.39 -32.94
N ASN A 594 16.88 -22.03 -33.00
CA ASN A 594 16.49 -22.91 -34.10
C ASN A 594 15.84 -22.15 -35.27
N MET A 595 16.66 -21.33 -35.95
CA MET A 595 16.24 -20.58 -37.14
C MET A 595 15.72 -21.51 -38.24
N GLN A 596 16.30 -22.71 -38.38
CA GLN A 596 15.88 -23.68 -39.38
C GLN A 596 14.41 -24.08 -39.21
N HIS A 597 14.00 -24.46 -38.00
CA HIS A 597 12.61 -24.85 -37.74
C HIS A 597 11.65 -23.69 -37.95
N ALA A 598 12.03 -22.50 -37.48
CA ALA A 598 11.21 -21.30 -37.63
C ALA A 598 11.00 -20.90 -39.10
N LEU A 599 12.04 -21.01 -39.93
CA LEU A 599 11.94 -20.77 -41.38
C LEU A 599 11.05 -21.81 -42.08
N ILE A 600 11.13 -23.09 -41.70
CA ILE A 600 10.25 -24.14 -42.23
C ILE A 600 8.77 -23.83 -41.92
N LEU A 601 8.48 -23.39 -40.68
CA LEU A 601 7.13 -22.98 -40.30
C LEU A 601 6.69 -21.69 -41.02
N ALA A 602 7.57 -20.70 -41.13
CA ALA A 602 7.30 -19.46 -41.85
C ALA A 602 6.93 -19.73 -43.31
N GLU A 603 7.68 -20.61 -43.98
CA GLU A 603 7.39 -21.06 -45.33
C GLU A 603 6.00 -21.71 -45.44
N LYS A 604 5.65 -22.60 -44.50
CA LYS A 604 4.33 -23.25 -44.45
C LYS A 604 3.19 -22.24 -44.25
N LEU A 605 3.38 -21.22 -43.42
CA LEU A 605 2.39 -20.17 -43.19
C LEU A 605 2.23 -19.26 -44.41
N LEU A 606 3.34 -18.86 -45.03
CA LEU A 606 3.36 -18.01 -46.23
C LEU A 606 2.89 -18.74 -47.49
N ALA A 607 2.95 -20.07 -47.52
CA ALA A 607 2.41 -20.88 -48.60
C ALA A 607 0.88 -20.79 -48.73
N LYS A 608 0.17 -20.42 -47.66
CA LYS A 608 -1.29 -20.19 -47.67
C LYS A 608 -1.70 -19.00 -48.54
N HIS A 609 -0.77 -18.07 -48.78
CA HIS A 609 -0.99 -16.85 -49.55
C HIS A 609 -0.51 -17.03 -50.98
N GLN A 610 -1.42 -17.03 -51.95
CA GLN A 610 -1.07 -17.27 -53.37
C GLN A 610 -0.66 -15.99 -54.11
N GLN A 611 -1.19 -14.84 -53.68
CA GLN A 611 -0.96 -13.53 -54.29
C GLN A 611 -0.30 -12.59 -53.28
N GLY A 612 0.35 -11.55 -53.81
CA GLY A 612 1.02 -10.56 -52.97
C GLY A 612 2.46 -10.90 -52.62
N THR A 613 3.07 -10.05 -51.80
CA THR A 613 4.46 -10.18 -51.37
C THR A 613 4.56 -11.09 -50.16
N LYS A 614 5.53 -11.99 -50.17
CA LYS A 614 5.86 -12.83 -49.01
C LYS A 614 7.16 -12.37 -48.39
N GLN A 615 7.13 -12.07 -47.11
CA GLN A 615 8.33 -11.67 -46.39
C GLN A 615 8.40 -12.29 -44.99
N VAL A 616 9.63 -12.44 -44.53
CA VAL A 616 9.99 -12.78 -43.16
C VAL A 616 10.75 -11.60 -42.58
N ILE A 617 10.38 -11.17 -41.37
CA ILE A 617 11.15 -10.25 -40.55
C ILE A 617 11.67 -11.08 -39.38
N MET A 618 12.98 -11.24 -39.25
CA MET A 618 13.60 -12.04 -38.20
C MET A 618 14.31 -11.13 -37.20
N ILE A 619 13.99 -11.24 -35.92
CA ILE A 619 14.66 -10.53 -34.82
C ILE A 619 15.43 -11.57 -34.01
N THR A 620 16.74 -11.41 -33.90
CA THR A 620 17.63 -12.37 -33.22
C THR A 620 18.92 -11.68 -32.74
N ASP A 621 19.51 -12.17 -31.66
CA ASP A 621 20.84 -11.76 -31.19
C ASP A 621 21.91 -12.82 -31.44
N GLY A 622 21.54 -14.01 -31.92
CA GLY A 622 22.42 -15.18 -31.95
C GLY A 622 22.60 -15.81 -33.33
N GLU A 623 23.63 -16.63 -33.46
CA GLU A 623 23.82 -17.53 -34.59
C GLU A 623 22.94 -18.78 -34.44
N PRO A 624 22.65 -19.54 -35.52
CA PRO A 624 21.83 -20.74 -35.41
C PRO A 624 22.57 -21.84 -34.63
N THR A 625 22.24 -22.00 -33.35
CA THR A 625 22.82 -23.00 -32.42
C THR A 625 22.03 -24.30 -32.34
N ALA A 626 20.82 -24.33 -32.91
CA ALA A 626 19.97 -25.51 -32.92
C ALA A 626 19.37 -25.80 -34.30
N HIS A 627 19.10 -27.08 -34.55
CA HIS A 627 18.38 -27.55 -35.74
C HIS A 627 17.52 -28.78 -35.39
N LEU A 628 16.55 -29.11 -36.23
CA LEU A 628 15.80 -30.36 -36.12
C LEU A 628 16.46 -31.50 -36.89
N GLU A 629 16.62 -32.62 -36.20
CA GLU A 629 17.02 -33.92 -36.73
C GLU A 629 15.99 -34.96 -36.26
N ASP A 630 15.33 -35.63 -37.21
CA ASP A 630 14.24 -36.59 -36.95
C ASP A 630 13.13 -36.06 -36.01
N GLY A 631 12.80 -34.78 -36.13
CA GLY A 631 11.79 -34.10 -35.32
C GLY A 631 12.26 -33.71 -33.91
N ARG A 632 13.51 -34.00 -33.55
CA ARG A 632 14.11 -33.63 -32.26
C ARG A 632 15.13 -32.49 -32.44
N PRO A 633 15.20 -31.54 -31.50
CA PRO A 633 16.15 -30.45 -31.55
C PRO A 633 17.52 -30.98 -31.14
N VAL A 634 18.51 -30.68 -31.97
CA VAL A 634 19.92 -30.89 -31.68
C VAL A 634 20.53 -29.53 -31.42
N PHE A 635 21.02 -29.31 -30.20
CA PHE A 635 21.67 -28.08 -29.76
C PHE A 635 23.18 -28.27 -29.70
N ALA A 636 23.93 -27.27 -30.16
CA ALA A 636 25.38 -27.19 -30.01
C ALA A 636 25.86 -25.74 -29.96
N TYR A 637 26.75 -25.43 -29.01
CA TYR A 637 27.45 -24.16 -28.92
C TYR A 637 28.95 -24.40 -28.74
N PRO A 638 29.83 -23.92 -29.65
CA PRO A 638 29.53 -23.23 -30.92
C PRO A 638 28.69 -24.08 -31.91
N PRO A 639 28.02 -23.47 -32.90
CA PRO A 639 27.16 -24.19 -33.83
C PRO A 639 27.95 -25.15 -34.72
N THR A 640 27.39 -26.34 -34.94
CA THR A 640 28.02 -27.33 -35.83
C THR A 640 27.87 -26.94 -37.31
N PRO A 641 28.78 -27.41 -38.19
CA PRO A 641 28.61 -27.26 -39.64
C PRO A 641 27.29 -27.83 -40.15
N ALA A 642 26.76 -28.89 -39.51
CA ALA A 642 25.46 -29.46 -39.83
C ALA A 642 24.31 -28.49 -39.54
N THR A 643 24.31 -27.83 -38.36
CA THR A 643 23.32 -26.82 -37.97
C THR A 643 23.31 -25.65 -38.97
N ILE A 644 24.48 -25.13 -39.31
CA ILE A 644 24.63 -24.03 -40.29
C ILE A 644 24.10 -24.46 -41.65
N THR A 645 24.53 -25.62 -42.16
CA THR A 645 24.13 -26.14 -43.48
C THR A 645 22.62 -26.36 -43.58
N ARG A 646 21.99 -26.93 -42.55
CA ARG A 646 20.54 -27.13 -42.51
C ARG A 646 19.78 -25.81 -42.48
N THR A 647 20.28 -24.82 -41.73
CA THR A 647 19.68 -23.47 -41.69
C THR A 647 19.79 -22.77 -43.04
N LEU A 648 20.96 -22.79 -43.68
CA LEU A 648 21.15 -22.22 -45.03
C LEU A 648 20.29 -22.93 -46.08
N ARG A 649 20.04 -24.23 -45.95
CA ARG A 649 19.12 -24.97 -46.82
C ARG A 649 17.67 -24.48 -46.67
N ALA A 650 17.22 -24.22 -45.44
CA ALA A 650 15.91 -23.63 -45.19
C ALA A 650 15.80 -22.21 -45.79
N ILE A 651 16.83 -21.37 -45.61
CA ILE A 651 16.92 -20.03 -46.23
C ILE A 651 16.81 -20.15 -47.77
N LYS A 652 17.56 -21.06 -48.39
CA LYS A 652 17.51 -21.29 -49.83
C LYS A 652 16.11 -21.71 -50.29
N SER A 653 15.42 -22.55 -49.53
CA SER A 653 14.05 -22.98 -49.85
C SER A 653 13.07 -21.80 -49.83
N CYS A 654 13.16 -20.94 -48.80
CA CYS A 654 12.40 -19.70 -48.72
C CYS A 654 12.68 -18.79 -49.94
N THR A 655 13.94 -18.60 -50.32
CA THR A 655 14.32 -17.79 -51.50
C THR A 655 13.69 -18.33 -52.79
N GLN A 656 13.77 -19.65 -53.02
CA GLN A 656 13.21 -20.29 -54.20
C GLN A 656 11.68 -20.10 -54.31
N LYS A 657 11.01 -19.88 -53.18
CA LYS A 657 9.57 -19.62 -53.09
C LYS A 657 9.22 -18.13 -53.11
N GLY A 658 10.18 -17.27 -53.41
CA GLY A 658 9.99 -15.82 -53.49
C GLY A 658 9.76 -15.14 -52.14
N ILE A 659 10.24 -15.74 -51.05
CA ILE A 659 10.11 -15.18 -49.70
C ILE A 659 11.37 -14.35 -49.39
N THR A 660 11.20 -13.04 -49.21
CA THR A 660 12.28 -12.14 -48.80
C THR A 660 12.47 -12.18 -47.28
N ILE A 661 13.69 -12.38 -46.79
CA ILE A 661 14.01 -12.46 -45.36
C ILE A 661 14.82 -11.22 -44.98
N ASN A 662 14.22 -10.33 -44.19
CA ASN A 662 14.93 -9.21 -43.57
C ASN A 662 15.28 -9.58 -42.13
N THR A 663 16.54 -9.42 -41.75
CA THR A 663 17.05 -9.80 -40.42
C THR A 663 17.48 -8.57 -39.63
N PHE A 664 16.99 -8.45 -38.40
CA PHE A 664 17.36 -7.42 -37.43
C PHE A 664 18.19 -8.07 -36.34
N MET A 665 19.47 -7.73 -36.33
CA MET A 665 20.46 -8.32 -35.44
C MET A 665 20.82 -7.37 -34.31
N LEU A 666 20.82 -7.91 -33.11
CA LEU A 666 21.07 -7.17 -31.87
C LEU A 666 22.52 -7.35 -31.36
N GLU A 667 23.29 -8.24 -31.99
CA GLU A 667 24.72 -8.49 -31.69
C GLU A 667 25.58 -8.40 -32.96
N GLN A 668 26.87 -8.10 -32.79
CA GLN A 668 27.86 -7.97 -33.88
C GLN A 668 29.11 -8.86 -33.72
N SER A 669 28.95 -10.12 -33.31
CA SER A 669 30.09 -11.04 -33.19
C SER A 669 30.67 -11.41 -34.58
N TYR A 670 31.96 -11.81 -34.62
CA TYR A 670 32.66 -12.09 -35.89
C TYR A 670 32.09 -13.32 -36.62
N TYR A 671 31.80 -14.41 -35.90
CA TYR A 671 31.23 -15.64 -36.47
C TYR A 671 29.81 -15.41 -37.02
N LEU A 672 29.03 -14.58 -36.34
CA LEU A 672 27.70 -14.17 -36.76
C LEU A 672 27.74 -13.42 -38.10
N LYS A 673 28.69 -12.50 -38.29
CA LYS A 673 28.86 -11.77 -39.56
C LYS A 673 29.06 -12.70 -40.76
N ALA A 674 29.90 -13.72 -40.62
CA ALA A 674 30.17 -14.67 -41.71
C ALA A 674 28.91 -15.46 -42.12
N PHE A 675 28.12 -15.94 -41.14
CA PHE A 675 26.85 -16.62 -41.41
C PHE A 675 25.84 -15.69 -42.10
N VAL A 676 25.75 -14.45 -41.63
CA VAL A 676 24.80 -13.44 -42.10
C VAL A 676 25.11 -12.98 -43.52
N GLU A 677 26.39 -12.84 -43.88
CA GLU A 677 26.81 -12.58 -45.25
C GLU A 677 26.36 -13.71 -46.20
N GLN A 678 26.49 -14.97 -45.78
CA GLN A 678 26.01 -16.12 -46.55
C GLN A 678 24.48 -16.10 -46.70
N MET A 679 23.75 -15.85 -45.61
CA MET A 679 22.30 -15.71 -45.62
C MET A 679 21.85 -14.63 -46.59
N THR A 680 22.46 -13.45 -46.52
CA THR A 680 22.17 -12.28 -47.38
C THR A 680 22.44 -12.60 -48.84
N ARG A 681 23.57 -13.26 -49.15
CA ARG A 681 23.92 -13.67 -50.52
C ARG A 681 22.93 -14.68 -51.08
N ILE A 682 22.39 -15.58 -50.27
CA ILE A 682 21.43 -16.61 -50.71
C ILE A 682 20.03 -16.04 -50.88
N ASN A 683 19.56 -15.16 -49.99
CA ASN A 683 18.19 -14.66 -50.02
C ASN A 683 17.99 -13.33 -50.75
N GLY A 684 18.99 -12.45 -50.74
CA GLY A 684 18.88 -11.10 -51.29
C GLY A 684 18.06 -10.13 -50.41
N GLY A 685 17.63 -10.56 -49.22
CA GLY A 685 17.04 -9.69 -48.20
C GLY A 685 18.09 -8.84 -47.47
N ARG A 686 17.64 -7.93 -46.61
CA ARG A 686 18.53 -6.96 -45.92
C ARG A 686 18.82 -7.39 -44.49
N VAL A 687 19.98 -6.98 -43.99
CA VAL A 687 20.36 -7.17 -42.59
C VAL A 687 20.59 -5.81 -41.95
N PHE A 688 19.99 -5.60 -40.79
CA PHE A 688 20.11 -4.39 -39.99
C PHE A 688 20.79 -4.75 -38.67
N TYR A 689 21.88 -4.08 -38.35
CA TYR A 689 22.48 -4.16 -37.02
C TYR A 689 21.97 -2.99 -36.19
N THR A 690 21.37 -3.28 -35.04
CA THR A 690 20.73 -2.26 -34.21
C THR A 690 20.87 -2.58 -32.74
N GLU A 691 20.75 -1.55 -31.90
CA GLU A 691 20.69 -1.71 -30.45
C GLU A 691 19.24 -2.03 -30.05
N PRO A 692 19.00 -2.83 -28.98
CA PRO A 692 17.66 -3.24 -28.58
C PRO A 692 16.66 -2.08 -28.49
N HIS A 693 17.07 -0.96 -27.87
CA HIS A 693 16.22 0.21 -27.66
C HIS A 693 15.84 0.97 -28.96
N ARG A 694 16.55 0.74 -30.07
CA ARG A 694 16.27 1.35 -31.39
C ARG A 694 15.58 0.40 -32.36
N LEU A 695 15.44 -0.88 -32.00
CA LEU A 695 14.88 -1.92 -32.86
C LEU A 695 13.53 -1.54 -33.49
N GLY A 696 12.64 -0.94 -32.70
CA GLY A 696 11.31 -0.55 -33.18
C GLY A 696 11.32 0.55 -34.23
N GLU A 697 12.23 1.51 -34.11
CA GLU A 697 12.35 2.63 -35.04
C GLU A 697 12.70 2.12 -36.44
N TYR A 698 13.71 1.24 -36.54
CA TYR A 698 14.13 0.67 -37.82
C TYR A 698 13.07 -0.23 -38.44
N ILE A 699 12.45 -1.13 -37.67
CA ILE A 699 11.47 -2.08 -38.20
C ILE A 699 10.23 -1.36 -38.73
N LEU A 700 9.69 -0.39 -37.99
CA LEU A 700 8.49 0.33 -38.40
C LEU A 700 8.77 1.23 -39.60
N VAL A 701 9.88 1.96 -39.60
CA VAL A 701 10.29 2.79 -40.74
C VAL A 701 10.51 1.94 -41.98
N ASP A 702 11.19 0.80 -41.85
CA ASP A 702 11.45 -0.11 -42.97
C ASP A 702 10.16 -0.69 -43.56
N TYR A 703 9.22 -1.11 -42.70
CA TYR A 703 7.92 -1.61 -43.14
C TYR A 703 7.14 -0.55 -43.94
N VAL A 704 7.02 0.66 -43.39
CA VAL A 704 6.29 1.77 -44.00
C VAL A 704 6.95 2.24 -45.29
N GLN A 705 8.28 2.39 -45.32
CA GLN A 705 9.02 2.82 -46.51
C GLN A 705 8.95 1.78 -47.63
N ASN A 706 9.03 0.49 -47.32
CA ASN A 706 8.85 -0.57 -48.32
C ASN A 706 7.45 -0.56 -48.92
N LYS A 707 6.42 -0.24 -48.13
CA LYS A 707 5.06 -0.07 -48.65
C LYS A 707 4.97 1.14 -49.58
N LYS A 708 5.53 2.30 -49.19
CA LYS A 708 5.56 3.53 -50.02
C LYS A 708 6.30 3.34 -51.35
N LYS A 709 7.51 2.74 -51.33
CA LYS A 709 8.32 2.50 -52.55
C LYS A 709 7.63 1.62 -53.58
N ARG A 710 6.69 0.77 -53.15
CA ARG A 710 5.95 -0.13 -54.03
C ARG A 710 4.61 0.42 -54.49
N LEU A 711 4.05 1.41 -53.78
CA LEU A 711 2.94 2.21 -54.26
C LEU A 711 3.37 3.22 -55.34
N GLY A 712 4.63 3.67 -55.29
CA GLY A 712 5.20 4.63 -56.24
C GLY A 712 5.82 4.02 -57.51
N ARG A 713 5.77 2.70 -57.71
CA ARG A 713 6.34 2.01 -58.88
C ARG A 713 5.28 1.49 -59.83
#